data_AF-A0A4E9EGA9-F1
#
_entry.id   AF-A0A4E9EGA9-F1
#
_cell.length_a   1.000
_cell.length_b   1.000
_cell.length_c   1.000
_cell.angle_alpha   90.00
_cell.angle_beta   90.00
_cell.angle_gamma   90.00
#
_symmetry.space_group_name_H-M   'P 1'
#
loop_
_entity.id
_entity.type
_entity.pdbx_description
1 polymer ?
#
loop_
_entity_poly.entity_id
_entity_poly.type
_entity_poly.pdbx_seq_one_letter_code
_entity_poly.pdbx_strand_id
1 'polypeptide(L)'
;MPCEKLGTGWRVIAIFNIIAVFLITIIGSILVFWGTQRPVGTSQKPGGISDCKTSKSLNTWLHLLLNAFSTGILASSNFFMQIFSSPTRSEIDKAHKANRALKIGVQSLRNVFWTSKIKFVCWILFFISSFPLHLFFNSAIFSTKYSGTDWHLTIASEGFVQGAKFRGSGAALWPPRSGFISDGYGSPGNLDDYFDLSNSTFKKINETSQQARHWTKKDVSDCVSQYVYCNPRIGFKDVVMVVESQNTSFMATNSTLGWTRDELLRPFKYDNDTSYWNKRMPLKETNSLWFAADCKTSASRDEIRAGRCSQTCGHAVGLDYIGSKVRRPAEVPMSYTLEFFKAIGTYYTDDSWPGLANQGAGDLTLKYCLVQEVSQNCKVGIANQLLLIVVVSIAVKGFLAVAVLLMLPQEKPLAVLGDAIESFIQFPDHNTVDSCLLDRDIEEYEGVGCAFAMTAPPVRQDWTSAIQRTTWTRSYGVLYLNILLLSAGFIAAQINTPVTGSSFTKSLSNGILLTAEASPGKIIDFVLMANLPQLLLSITYFIYNNMFTYLCTEKEWNSYGGAFKPLRVSQPKGQQRSTYRLQLPYRYSIPLMVVSTFMHWFVSNAIYVFVAEGDYYELGQLSSDPSSYNTDDSGSGLSKDAYVGVGYSTPTILVLLIATIILPVIPTLLRHRKVKTSMPLSGASSAVITAACHVPIPEDNVKPRVQKGHRQRDQLVVVEECGDAIYSTIDLADLDERHKLLGLADRSVSVVEPGLSDDVTHTVDGPILDGEIFLREVALSPVRWGVVKTSASWKKMHINLSNPNEIVEHLSFGTELHEVTDPIPGHWYT
;
A
#
# COMPACT_ATOMS: atom_id res chain seq x y z
N MET A 1 38.58 3.55 -9.09
CA MET A 1 38.11 4.95 -9.05
C MET A 1 38.81 5.64 -7.88
N PRO A 2 39.49 6.78 -8.06
CA PRO A 2 40.14 7.45 -6.94
C PRO A 2 39.09 8.10 -6.02
N CYS A 3 39.23 7.89 -4.71
CA CYS A 3 38.29 8.29 -3.65
C CYS A 3 38.18 9.82 -3.40
N GLU A 4 38.94 10.67 -4.09
CA GLU A 4 38.94 12.13 -3.85
C GLU A 4 37.75 12.90 -4.44
N LYS A 5 36.86 12.23 -5.21
CA LYS A 5 35.62 12.83 -5.75
C LYS A 5 34.36 12.24 -5.13
N LEU A 6 34.36 11.87 -3.85
CA LEU A 6 33.11 11.57 -3.14
C LEU A 6 32.35 12.90 -2.93
N GLY A 7 31.62 13.30 -3.99
CA GLY A 7 31.16 14.67 -4.21
C GLY A 7 30.24 15.24 -3.13
N THR A 8 30.34 16.55 -2.91
CA THR A 8 29.48 17.33 -2.02
C THR A 8 28.00 17.33 -2.48
N GLY A 9 27.06 17.37 -1.54
CA GLY A 9 25.63 17.62 -1.82
C GLY A 9 24.77 16.36 -2.04
N TRP A 10 23.81 16.44 -2.97
CA TRP A 10 22.77 15.42 -3.17
C TRP A 10 23.29 14.05 -3.62
N ARG A 11 24.48 13.98 -4.25
CA ARG A 11 25.10 12.72 -4.68
C ARG A 11 25.42 11.80 -3.50
N VAL A 12 25.80 12.36 -2.36
CA VAL A 12 26.01 11.60 -1.12
C VAL A 12 24.74 10.86 -0.72
N ILE A 13 23.60 11.53 -0.77
CA ILE A 13 22.30 10.94 -0.44
C ILE A 13 21.86 9.91 -1.49
N ALA A 14 22.14 10.17 -2.77
CA ALA A 14 21.90 9.17 -3.81
C ALA A 14 22.70 7.88 -3.55
N ILE A 15 23.97 7.98 -3.14
CA ILE A 15 24.81 6.83 -2.77
C ILE A 15 24.24 6.12 -1.54
N PHE A 16 23.86 6.84 -0.48
CA PHE A 16 23.22 6.23 0.70
C PHE A 16 21.92 5.48 0.33
N ASN A 17 21.08 6.07 -0.52
CA ASN A 17 19.86 5.42 -1.01
C ASN A 17 20.19 4.14 -1.80
N ILE A 18 21.21 4.16 -2.66
CA ILE A 18 21.66 3.00 -3.43
C ILE A 18 22.14 1.88 -2.50
N ILE A 19 23.01 2.21 -1.53
CA ILE A 19 23.50 1.25 -0.54
C ILE A 19 22.34 0.64 0.23
N ALA A 20 21.40 1.45 0.72
CA ALA A 20 20.23 0.96 1.45
C ALA A 20 19.36 0.02 0.60
N VAL A 21 19.09 0.37 -0.67
CA VAL A 21 18.32 -0.46 -1.61
C VAL A 21 19.02 -1.80 -1.86
N PHE A 22 20.34 -1.81 -2.08
CA PHE A 22 21.10 -3.05 -2.24
C PHE A 22 21.16 -3.89 -0.97
N LEU A 23 21.31 -3.29 0.22
CA LEU A 23 21.25 -4.02 1.49
C LEU A 23 19.90 -4.71 1.69
N ILE A 24 18.78 -4.01 1.43
CA ILE A 24 17.43 -4.60 1.50
C ILE A 24 17.29 -5.74 0.47
N THR A 25 17.86 -5.57 -0.73
CA THR A 25 17.86 -6.60 -1.77
C THR A 25 18.64 -7.83 -1.32
N ILE A 26 19.82 -7.66 -0.72
CA ILE A 26 20.65 -8.77 -0.21
C ILE A 26 19.93 -9.50 0.92
N ILE A 27 19.38 -8.77 1.89
CA ILE A 27 18.62 -9.36 3.00
C ILE A 27 17.42 -10.14 2.46
N GLY A 28 16.66 -9.56 1.52
CA GLY A 28 15.54 -10.22 0.87
C GLY A 28 15.95 -11.48 0.10
N SER A 29 17.04 -11.43 -0.67
CA SER A 29 17.59 -12.58 -1.39
C SER A 29 18.05 -13.69 -0.45
N ILE A 30 18.67 -13.36 0.69
CA ILE A 30 19.04 -14.33 1.72
C ILE A 30 17.79 -15.00 2.29
N LEU A 31 16.74 -14.23 2.59
CA LEU A 31 15.47 -14.76 3.09
C LEU A 31 14.79 -15.68 2.07
N VAL A 32 14.75 -15.30 0.79
CA VAL A 32 14.23 -16.16 -0.29
C VAL A 32 15.06 -17.44 -0.42
N PHE A 33 16.38 -17.34 -0.45
CA PHE A 33 17.27 -18.50 -0.53
C PHE A 33 17.07 -19.45 0.66
N TRP A 34 17.06 -18.92 1.89
CA TRP A 34 16.78 -19.69 3.10
C TRP A 34 15.40 -20.34 3.06
N GLY A 35 14.41 -19.67 2.48
CA GLY A 35 13.06 -20.21 2.27
C GLY A 35 13.03 -21.36 1.27
N THR A 36 13.87 -21.36 0.24
CA THR A 36 13.93 -22.44 -0.78
C THR A 36 14.67 -23.69 -0.28
N GLN A 37 15.58 -23.55 0.67
CA GLN A 37 16.36 -24.67 1.22
C GLN A 37 15.59 -25.47 2.30
N ARG A 38 14.36 -25.08 2.64
CA ARG A 38 13.53 -25.79 3.62
C ARG A 38 12.44 -26.60 2.90
N PRO A 39 12.17 -27.85 3.31
CA PRO A 39 11.14 -28.67 2.68
C PRO A 39 9.78 -27.95 2.66
N VAL A 40 9.16 -27.93 1.47
CA VAL A 40 7.77 -27.48 1.28
C VAL A 40 6.89 -28.28 2.25
N GLY A 41 6.13 -27.58 3.11
CA GLY A 41 5.31 -28.21 4.15
C GLY A 41 5.95 -28.38 5.52
N THR A 42 7.26 -28.12 5.70
CA THR A 42 7.81 -27.89 7.04
C THR A 42 7.54 -26.46 7.47
N SER A 43 6.35 -26.25 8.06
CA SER A 43 5.98 -25.02 8.77
C SER A 43 6.74 -24.89 10.11
N GLN A 44 8.06 -25.13 10.08
CA GLN A 44 9.00 -24.85 11.17
C GLN A 44 10.15 -23.94 10.72
N LYS A 45 9.93 -22.64 10.99
CA LYS A 45 10.87 -21.53 11.20
C LYS A 45 11.57 -21.03 9.91
N PRO A 46 11.78 -19.71 9.74
CA PRO A 46 12.53 -18.85 10.64
C PRO A 46 11.57 -18.11 11.59
N GLY A 47 11.60 -18.43 12.90
CA GLY A 47 10.84 -17.65 13.89
C GLY A 47 10.08 -18.37 15.00
N GLY A 48 10.34 -19.65 15.30
CA GLY A 48 9.73 -20.26 16.50
C GLY A 48 8.32 -20.79 16.30
N ILE A 49 7.99 -21.97 16.81
CA ILE A 49 6.70 -22.10 17.49
C ILE A 49 6.85 -21.13 18.68
N SER A 50 6.05 -20.07 18.71
CA SER A 50 6.14 -19.02 19.72
C SER A 50 4.75 -18.71 20.24
N ASP A 51 4.68 -18.21 21.48
CA ASP A 51 3.43 -17.74 22.07
C ASP A 51 2.73 -16.75 21.11
N CYS A 52 1.43 -16.94 20.89
CA CYS A 52 0.60 -16.10 20.03
C CYS A 52 0.65 -14.62 20.43
N LYS A 53 0.89 -14.28 21.69
CA LYS A 53 1.06 -12.88 22.12
C LYS A 53 2.33 -12.26 21.51
N THR A 54 3.45 -12.98 21.59
CA THR A 54 4.73 -12.57 21.01
C THR A 54 4.67 -12.55 19.48
N SER A 55 4.07 -13.59 18.87
CA SER A 55 3.88 -13.68 17.43
C SER A 55 3.01 -12.53 16.88
N LYS A 56 1.91 -12.19 17.57
CA LYS A 56 1.05 -11.05 17.21
C LYS A 56 1.80 -9.72 17.27
N SER A 57 2.57 -9.49 18.33
CA SER A 57 3.40 -8.29 18.49
C SER A 57 4.46 -8.20 17.38
N LEU A 58 5.20 -9.28 17.17
CA LEU A 58 6.22 -9.37 16.13
C LEU A 58 5.64 -9.10 14.74
N ASN A 59 4.51 -9.73 14.39
CA ASN A 59 3.83 -9.51 13.12
C ASN A 59 3.43 -8.04 12.92
N THR A 60 2.94 -7.39 13.98
CA THR A 60 2.55 -5.98 13.94
C THR A 60 3.74 -5.06 13.68
N TRP A 61 4.86 -5.28 14.38
CA TRP A 61 6.09 -4.53 14.20
C TRP A 61 6.75 -4.78 12.85
N LEU A 62 6.76 -6.03 12.37
CA LEU A 62 7.26 -6.38 11.05
C LEU A 62 6.48 -5.65 9.96
N HIS A 63 5.14 -5.67 10.00
CA HIS A 63 4.35 -4.92 9.02
C HIS A 63 4.58 -3.41 9.11
N LEU A 64 4.77 -2.83 10.30
CA LEU A 64 5.09 -1.40 10.40
C LEU A 64 6.44 -1.08 9.75
N LEU A 65 7.46 -1.89 10.02
CA LEU A 65 8.80 -1.75 9.44
C LEU A 65 8.81 -1.97 7.92
N LEU A 66 8.05 -2.94 7.42
CA LEU A 66 7.85 -3.16 5.99
C LEU A 66 7.20 -1.95 5.30
N ASN A 67 6.16 -1.37 5.89
CA ASN A 67 5.54 -0.15 5.36
C ASN A 67 6.52 1.03 5.40
N ALA A 68 7.35 1.16 6.44
CA ALA A 68 8.38 2.19 6.50
C ALA A 68 9.43 2.03 5.39
N PHE A 69 9.90 0.81 5.14
CA PHE A 69 10.82 0.52 4.03
C PHE A 69 10.17 0.75 2.67
N SER A 70 8.93 0.32 2.46
CA SER A 70 8.20 0.53 1.22
C SER A 70 8.05 2.02 0.91
N THR A 71 7.58 2.83 1.88
CA THR A 71 7.51 4.29 1.76
C THR A 71 8.89 4.92 1.53
N GLY A 72 9.95 4.44 2.20
CA GLY A 72 11.32 4.92 2.01
C GLY A 72 11.85 4.68 0.59
N ILE A 73 11.64 3.47 0.06
CA ILE A 73 12.02 3.11 -1.31
C ILE A 73 11.18 3.89 -2.33
N LEU A 74 9.90 4.14 -2.05
CA LEU A 74 9.04 4.98 -2.88
C LEU A 74 9.56 6.43 -2.91
N ALA A 75 9.91 7.00 -1.76
CA ALA A 75 10.49 8.34 -1.66
C ALA A 75 11.84 8.44 -2.39
N SER A 76 12.68 7.41 -2.29
CA SER A 76 13.92 7.28 -3.06
C SER A 76 13.65 7.22 -4.57
N SER A 77 12.65 6.44 -5.00
CA SER A 77 12.23 6.36 -6.41
C SER A 77 11.74 7.72 -6.90
N ASN A 78 10.96 8.45 -6.09
CA ASN A 78 10.52 9.81 -6.40
C ASN A 78 11.70 10.75 -6.63
N PHE A 79 12.72 10.68 -5.78
CA PHE A 79 13.94 11.46 -5.91
C PHE A 79 14.64 11.21 -7.25
N PHE A 80 14.87 9.96 -7.64
CA PHE A 80 15.50 9.63 -8.93
C PHE A 80 14.60 9.95 -10.14
N MET A 81 13.29 9.74 -10.02
CA MET A 81 12.33 10.09 -11.06
C MET A 81 12.34 11.59 -11.38
N GLN A 82 12.46 12.46 -10.36
CA GLN A 82 12.53 13.89 -10.63
C GLN A 82 13.81 14.28 -11.39
N ILE A 83 14.94 13.65 -11.06
CA ILE A 83 16.20 13.84 -11.78
C ILE A 83 16.01 13.53 -13.27
N PHE A 84 15.34 12.41 -13.61
CA PHE A 84 15.03 12.10 -15.00
C PHE A 84 14.02 13.04 -15.65
N SER A 85 13.09 13.62 -14.88
CA SER A 85 12.19 14.65 -15.39
C SER A 85 12.82 16.03 -15.51
N SER A 86 14.08 16.20 -15.08
CA SER A 86 14.79 17.48 -15.13
C SER A 86 15.36 17.70 -16.55
N PRO A 87 15.00 18.79 -17.22
CA PRO A 87 15.45 19.05 -18.58
C PRO A 87 16.90 19.54 -18.62
N THR A 88 17.58 19.29 -19.73
CA THR A 88 18.86 19.95 -20.05
C THR A 88 18.61 21.28 -20.74
N ARG A 89 19.67 22.11 -20.86
CA ARG A 89 19.53 23.40 -21.54
C ARG A 89 19.04 23.27 -23.00
N SER A 90 19.62 22.34 -23.75
CA SER A 90 19.21 22.06 -25.12
C SER A 90 17.77 21.56 -25.25
N GLU A 91 17.26 20.81 -24.26
CA GLU A 91 15.87 20.37 -24.22
C GLU A 91 14.90 21.55 -23.98
N ILE A 92 15.30 22.51 -23.14
CA ILE A 92 14.56 23.76 -22.92
C ILE A 92 14.55 24.62 -24.18
N ASP A 93 15.71 24.85 -24.81
CA ASP A 93 15.80 25.68 -26.01
C ASP A 93 14.91 25.11 -27.13
N LYS A 94 14.87 23.78 -27.27
CA LYS A 94 13.96 23.10 -28.19
C LYS A 94 12.48 23.28 -27.82
N ALA A 95 12.15 23.29 -26.53
CA ALA A 95 10.78 23.51 -26.05
C ALA A 95 10.32 24.95 -26.29
N HIS A 96 11.17 25.93 -25.98
CA HIS A 96 10.87 27.35 -26.15
C HIS A 96 10.69 27.70 -27.63
N LYS A 97 11.51 27.15 -28.54
CA LYS A 97 11.29 27.24 -30.00
C LYS A 97 9.95 26.67 -30.47
N ALA A 98 9.38 25.72 -29.74
CA ALA A 98 8.06 25.14 -30.01
C ALA A 98 6.93 25.84 -29.23
N ASN A 99 7.17 27.07 -28.75
CA ASN A 99 6.27 27.87 -27.93
C ASN A 99 5.79 27.15 -26.65
N ARG A 100 6.68 26.43 -25.96
CA ARG A 100 6.35 25.62 -24.77
C ARG A 100 7.36 25.78 -23.65
N ALA A 101 6.92 26.11 -22.44
CA ALA A 101 7.79 26.02 -21.26
C ALA A 101 7.84 24.61 -20.66
N LEU A 102 8.97 24.26 -20.06
CA LEU A 102 9.16 23.07 -19.22
C LEU A 102 9.19 23.48 -17.74
N LYS A 103 9.07 22.50 -16.84
CA LYS A 103 9.09 22.76 -15.39
C LYS A 103 10.45 22.49 -14.76
N ILE A 104 10.94 23.36 -13.88
CA ILE A 104 12.26 23.26 -13.24
C ILE A 104 12.12 22.97 -11.74
N GLY A 105 12.92 22.04 -11.20
CA GLY A 105 12.94 21.80 -9.74
C GLY A 105 11.69 21.12 -9.18
N VAL A 106 10.81 20.61 -10.02
CA VAL A 106 9.56 19.92 -9.66
C VAL A 106 9.35 18.69 -10.56
N GLN A 107 8.54 17.72 -10.12
CA GLN A 107 8.24 16.57 -10.95
C GLN A 107 7.07 16.86 -11.89
N SER A 108 7.31 16.74 -13.19
CA SER A 108 6.36 17.14 -14.23
C SER A 108 6.23 16.04 -15.29
N LEU A 109 5.00 15.53 -15.46
CA LEU A 109 4.70 14.59 -16.55
C LEU A 109 4.89 15.25 -17.93
N ARG A 110 4.64 16.56 -18.05
CA ARG A 110 4.90 17.33 -19.29
C ARG A 110 6.38 17.23 -19.70
N ASN A 111 7.29 17.31 -18.73
CA ASN A 111 8.71 17.19 -19.00
C ASN A 111 9.09 15.79 -19.47
N VAL A 112 8.55 14.76 -18.81
CA VAL A 112 8.86 13.35 -19.11
C VAL A 112 8.59 13.01 -20.58
N PHE A 113 7.55 13.58 -21.18
CA PHE A 113 7.23 13.41 -22.60
C PHE A 113 8.07 14.26 -23.57
N TRP A 114 8.78 15.28 -23.09
CA TRP A 114 9.61 16.17 -23.92
C TRP A 114 11.12 15.87 -23.83
N THR A 115 11.54 15.27 -22.73
CA THR A 115 12.92 14.83 -22.49
C THR A 115 13.34 13.66 -23.40
N SER A 116 14.62 13.33 -23.41
CA SER A 116 15.17 12.20 -24.17
C SER A 116 14.46 10.85 -23.90
N LYS A 117 14.42 9.97 -24.91
CA LYS A 117 13.78 8.64 -24.80
C LYS A 117 14.36 7.79 -23.67
N ILE A 118 15.66 7.93 -23.38
CA ILE A 118 16.33 7.19 -22.31
C ILE A 118 15.78 7.63 -20.95
N LYS A 119 15.68 8.95 -20.71
CA LYS A 119 15.07 9.50 -19.48
C LYS A 119 13.64 9.01 -19.29
N PHE A 120 12.84 9.03 -20.36
CA PHE A 120 11.47 8.53 -20.36
C PHE A 120 11.38 7.05 -19.95
N VAL A 121 12.17 6.18 -20.58
CA VAL A 121 12.18 4.74 -20.26
C VAL A 121 12.62 4.49 -18.83
N CYS A 122 13.71 5.12 -18.37
CA CYS A 122 14.17 4.97 -16.99
C CYS A 122 13.14 5.47 -15.96
N TRP A 123 12.45 6.58 -16.26
CA TRP A 123 11.37 7.10 -15.42
C TRP A 123 10.21 6.10 -15.31
N ILE A 124 9.76 5.52 -16.43
CA ILE A 124 8.69 4.51 -16.45
C ILE A 124 9.09 3.24 -15.71
N LEU A 125 10.33 2.77 -15.87
CA LEU A 125 10.82 1.59 -15.15
C LEU A 125 10.86 1.83 -13.63
N PHE A 126 11.25 3.03 -13.19
CA PHE A 126 11.16 3.42 -11.77
C PHE A 126 9.71 3.44 -11.28
N PHE A 127 8.78 3.94 -12.08
CA PHE A 127 7.37 4.00 -11.74
C PHE A 127 6.76 2.59 -11.59
N ILE A 128 6.87 1.75 -12.62
CA ILE A 128 6.29 0.39 -12.66
C ILE A 128 6.89 -0.51 -11.58
N SER A 129 8.21 -0.46 -11.36
CA SER A 129 8.88 -1.25 -10.31
C SER A 129 8.44 -0.87 -8.89
N SER A 130 7.73 0.24 -8.68
CA SER A 130 7.20 0.62 -7.36
C SER A 130 5.92 -0.12 -6.99
N PHE A 131 5.13 -0.58 -7.97
CA PHE A 131 3.83 -1.20 -7.70
C PHE A 131 3.95 -2.51 -6.91
N PRO A 132 4.88 -3.42 -7.22
CA PRO A 132 4.99 -4.67 -6.49
C PRO A 132 5.31 -4.49 -5.01
N LEU A 133 6.03 -3.41 -4.63
CA LEU A 133 6.38 -3.11 -3.25
C LEU A 133 5.15 -2.89 -2.37
N HIS A 134 4.18 -2.11 -2.86
CA HIS A 134 2.97 -1.81 -2.09
C HIS A 134 1.90 -2.90 -2.21
N LEU A 135 1.91 -3.69 -3.28
CA LEU A 135 0.97 -4.79 -3.50
C LEU A 135 1.34 -6.08 -2.76
N PHE A 136 2.61 -6.48 -2.79
CA PHE A 136 3.01 -7.82 -2.33
C PHE A 136 3.79 -7.82 -1.02
N PHE A 137 4.52 -6.75 -0.68
CA PHE A 137 5.46 -6.78 0.45
C PHE A 137 4.76 -6.97 1.80
N ASN A 138 3.58 -6.36 1.99
CA ASN A 138 2.74 -6.53 3.18
C ASN A 138 2.11 -7.92 3.30
N SER A 139 2.09 -8.70 2.22
CA SER A 139 1.55 -10.08 2.22
C SER A 139 2.65 -11.13 2.12
N ALA A 140 3.90 -10.73 1.88
CA ALA A 140 5.06 -11.60 1.85
C ALA A 140 5.39 -12.17 3.24
N ILE A 141 4.98 -11.49 4.32
CA ILE A 141 5.01 -11.99 5.69
C ILE A 141 3.58 -12.15 6.16
N PHE A 142 3.23 -13.31 6.71
CA PHE A 142 1.89 -13.59 7.22
C PHE A 142 1.97 -14.39 8.51
N SER A 143 0.99 -14.21 9.41
CA SER A 143 0.83 -15.10 10.55
C SER A 143 -0.25 -16.13 10.25
N THR A 144 0.03 -17.41 10.48
CA THR A 144 -1.00 -18.45 10.44
C THR A 144 -1.47 -18.79 11.84
N LYS A 145 -2.76 -19.08 11.93
CA LYS A 145 -3.40 -19.60 13.13
C LYS A 145 -4.05 -20.93 12.76
N TYR A 146 -3.75 -21.96 13.53
CA TYR A 146 -4.40 -23.25 13.38
C TYR A 146 -5.81 -23.21 14.01
N SER A 147 -6.81 -23.66 13.26
CA SER A 147 -8.21 -23.78 13.69
C SER A 147 -8.68 -25.21 13.46
N GLY A 148 -8.66 -26.04 14.51
CA GLY A 148 -9.06 -27.44 14.41
C GLY A 148 -10.56 -27.67 14.51
N THR A 149 -11.02 -28.77 13.91
CA THR A 149 -12.39 -29.29 14.01
C THR A 149 -12.55 -30.34 15.11
N ASP A 150 -11.54 -31.20 15.30
CA ASP A 150 -11.66 -32.42 16.11
C ASP A 150 -11.47 -32.17 17.61
N TRP A 151 -12.33 -32.77 18.43
CA TRP A 151 -12.24 -32.78 19.89
C TRP A 151 -12.94 -34.00 20.49
N HIS A 152 -12.60 -34.34 21.74
CA HIS A 152 -13.25 -35.42 22.48
C HIS A 152 -14.24 -34.86 23.49
N LEU A 153 -15.48 -35.37 23.44
CA LEU A 153 -16.48 -35.13 24.47
C LEU A 153 -16.43 -36.26 25.49
N THR A 154 -16.35 -35.91 26.76
CA THR A 154 -16.62 -36.82 27.88
C THR A 154 -17.68 -36.20 28.78
N ILE A 155 -18.81 -36.86 28.95
CA ILE A 155 -19.83 -36.50 29.93
C ILE A 155 -19.69 -37.47 31.09
N ALA A 156 -19.48 -36.93 32.30
CA ALA A 156 -19.21 -37.77 33.45
C ALA A 156 -19.66 -37.14 34.76
N SER A 157 -19.84 -37.99 35.77
CA SER A 157 -20.03 -37.56 37.15
C SER A 157 -18.72 -37.01 37.75
N GLU A 158 -18.83 -36.24 38.82
CA GLU A 158 -17.68 -35.78 39.62
C GLU A 158 -16.78 -36.96 40.06
N GLY A 159 -17.33 -38.13 40.34
CA GLY A 159 -16.56 -39.31 40.71
C GLY A 159 -15.55 -39.74 39.62
N PHE A 160 -15.86 -39.55 38.34
CA PHE A 160 -14.96 -39.92 37.23
C PHE A 160 -13.63 -39.18 37.30
N VAL A 161 -13.67 -37.87 37.55
CA VAL A 161 -12.47 -37.01 37.64
C VAL A 161 -11.74 -37.20 38.97
N GLN A 162 -12.37 -37.85 39.94
CA GLN A 162 -11.79 -38.24 41.24
C GLN A 162 -11.23 -39.68 41.23
N GLY A 163 -11.28 -40.39 40.10
CA GLY A 163 -10.73 -41.74 39.95
C GLY A 163 -11.70 -42.88 40.27
N ALA A 164 -13.01 -42.62 40.32
CA ALA A 164 -14.01 -43.66 40.44
C ALA A 164 -14.01 -44.59 39.20
N LYS A 165 -14.34 -45.87 39.42
CA LYS A 165 -14.39 -46.87 38.35
C LYS A 165 -15.35 -46.45 37.23
N PHE A 166 -14.91 -46.65 35.99
CA PHE A 166 -15.72 -46.42 34.80
C PHE A 166 -15.71 -47.63 33.86
N ARG A 167 -16.63 -47.62 32.90
CA ARG A 167 -16.73 -48.59 31.80
C ARG A 167 -17.01 -47.83 30.49
N GLY A 168 -16.36 -48.21 29.39
CA GLY A 168 -16.10 -47.30 28.28
C GLY A 168 -17.30 -46.79 27.48
N SER A 169 -18.38 -47.56 27.28
CA SER A 169 -19.59 -47.06 26.58
C SER A 169 -20.47 -46.13 27.46
N GLY A 170 -20.06 -45.92 28.72
CA GLY A 170 -20.77 -45.04 29.65
C GLY A 170 -22.11 -45.59 30.13
N ALA A 171 -22.72 -44.92 31.11
CA ALA A 171 -24.02 -45.30 31.68
C ALA A 171 -25.18 -45.20 30.66
N ALA A 172 -25.06 -44.34 29.65
CA ALA A 172 -26.07 -44.19 28.59
C ALA A 172 -26.16 -45.41 27.66
N LEU A 173 -25.15 -46.30 27.66
CA LEU A 173 -25.00 -47.45 26.76
C LEU A 173 -25.08 -47.03 25.28
N TRP A 174 -24.30 -46.00 24.91
CA TRP A 174 -24.22 -45.50 23.54
C TRP A 174 -22.79 -45.67 22.98
N PRO A 175 -22.63 -46.08 21.70
CA PRO A 175 -23.67 -46.52 20.76
C PRO A 175 -24.37 -47.83 21.15
N PRO A 176 -25.62 -48.07 20.72
CA PRO A 176 -26.33 -49.32 20.98
C PRO A 176 -25.74 -50.48 20.15
N ARG A 177 -25.90 -51.71 20.63
CA ARG A 177 -25.22 -52.91 20.08
C ARG A 177 -25.54 -53.21 18.61
N SER A 178 -26.77 -52.99 18.17
CA SER A 178 -27.22 -53.28 16.79
C SER A 178 -27.57 -52.02 15.98
N GLY A 179 -27.28 -50.82 16.51
CA GLY A 179 -27.67 -49.56 15.87
C GLY A 179 -26.54 -48.89 15.11
N PHE A 180 -26.89 -48.25 13.99
CA PHE A 180 -26.06 -47.22 13.38
C PHE A 180 -26.00 -46.01 14.32
N ILE A 181 -24.83 -45.39 14.51
CA ILE A 181 -24.73 -44.13 15.26
C ILE A 181 -25.57 -43.08 14.52
N SER A 182 -26.64 -42.59 15.15
CA SER A 182 -27.38 -41.45 14.60
C SER A 182 -26.49 -40.22 14.57
N ASP A 183 -26.53 -39.47 13.48
CA ASP A 183 -25.90 -38.14 13.39
C ASP A 183 -26.19 -37.34 14.65
N GLY A 184 -25.18 -36.83 15.35
CA GLY A 184 -25.35 -36.02 16.56
C GLY A 184 -24.81 -36.61 17.88
N TYR A 185 -24.34 -37.87 17.91
CA TYR A 185 -23.63 -38.47 19.06
C TYR A 185 -22.16 -38.79 18.77
N GLY A 186 -21.51 -37.97 17.96
CA GLY A 186 -20.10 -38.12 17.60
C GLY A 186 -19.86 -38.90 16.32
N SER A 187 -18.59 -39.13 16.02
CA SER A 187 -18.18 -39.86 14.82
C SER A 187 -18.50 -41.36 14.93
N PRO A 188 -18.87 -42.02 13.81
CA PRO A 188 -19.19 -43.44 13.82
C PRO A 188 -17.97 -44.27 14.28
N GLY A 189 -18.16 -45.12 15.28
CA GLY A 189 -17.17 -46.03 15.84
C GLY A 189 -17.79 -47.35 16.29
N ASN A 190 -16.99 -48.41 16.42
CA ASN A 190 -17.49 -49.72 16.81
C ASN A 190 -17.67 -49.77 18.34
N LEU A 191 -18.78 -50.35 18.81
CA LEU A 191 -19.05 -50.47 20.25
C LEU A 191 -17.94 -51.24 21.00
N ASP A 192 -17.37 -52.27 20.39
CA ASP A 192 -16.31 -53.06 21.04
C ASP A 192 -15.02 -52.25 21.27
N ASP A 193 -14.79 -51.16 20.54
CA ASP A 193 -13.63 -50.26 20.71
C ASP A 193 -13.63 -49.56 22.08
N TYR A 194 -14.81 -49.40 22.69
CA TYR A 194 -14.97 -48.84 24.03
C TYR A 194 -14.64 -49.85 25.15
N PHE A 195 -14.40 -51.12 24.83
CA PHE A 195 -14.06 -52.15 25.81
C PHE A 195 -12.69 -52.78 25.56
N ASP A 196 -12.10 -52.58 24.38
CA ASP A 196 -10.76 -53.05 24.05
C ASP A 196 -9.68 -52.12 24.63
N LEU A 197 -8.91 -52.65 25.59
CA LEU A 197 -7.79 -51.97 26.24
C LEU A 197 -6.70 -51.50 25.27
N SER A 198 -6.59 -52.13 24.10
CA SER A 198 -5.60 -51.82 23.08
C SER A 198 -6.04 -50.75 22.08
N ASN A 199 -7.35 -50.46 22.02
CA ASN A 199 -7.92 -49.50 21.08
C ASN A 199 -7.69 -48.05 21.54
N SER A 200 -7.53 -47.14 20.58
CA SER A 200 -7.35 -45.71 20.85
C SER A 200 -8.51 -45.08 21.61
N THR A 201 -9.76 -45.52 21.37
CA THR A 201 -10.96 -44.97 22.00
C THR A 201 -10.93 -45.20 23.52
N PHE A 202 -10.79 -46.46 23.96
CA PHE A 202 -10.68 -46.77 25.38
C PHE A 202 -9.46 -46.11 26.02
N LYS A 203 -8.30 -46.15 25.34
CA LYS A 203 -7.06 -45.53 25.84
C LYS A 203 -7.26 -44.04 26.13
N LYS A 204 -7.92 -43.31 25.23
CA LYS A 204 -8.21 -41.88 25.36
C LYS A 204 -9.15 -41.58 26.54
N ILE A 205 -10.19 -42.38 26.74
CA ILE A 205 -11.11 -42.25 27.89
C ILE A 205 -10.36 -42.53 29.20
N ASN A 206 -9.53 -43.58 29.23
CA ASN A 206 -8.73 -43.95 30.38
C ASN A 206 -7.71 -42.85 30.75
N GLU A 207 -7.00 -42.31 29.76
CA GLU A 207 -6.09 -41.16 29.96
C GLU A 207 -6.85 -39.93 30.47
N THR A 208 -8.04 -39.65 29.92
CA THR A 208 -8.91 -38.55 30.36
C THR A 208 -9.32 -38.72 31.83
N SER A 209 -9.70 -39.93 32.25
CA SER A 209 -10.08 -40.21 33.66
C SER A 209 -8.95 -39.92 34.66
N GLN A 210 -7.69 -40.07 34.23
CA GLN A 210 -6.52 -39.85 35.08
C GLN A 210 -6.05 -38.39 35.06
N GLN A 211 -6.17 -37.72 33.91
CA GLN A 211 -5.56 -36.40 33.69
C GLN A 211 -6.54 -35.23 33.83
N ALA A 212 -7.85 -35.45 33.63
CA ALA A 212 -8.83 -34.37 33.57
C ALA A 212 -8.87 -33.49 34.83
N ARG A 213 -8.51 -34.04 36.00
CA ARG A 213 -8.41 -33.28 37.26
C ARG A 213 -7.42 -32.10 37.20
N HIS A 214 -6.40 -32.19 36.33
CA HIS A 214 -5.40 -31.14 36.13
C HIS A 214 -5.73 -30.19 34.98
N TRP A 215 -6.85 -30.41 34.28
CA TRP A 215 -7.30 -29.52 33.21
C TRP A 215 -7.94 -28.26 33.77
N THR A 216 -8.06 -27.24 32.93
CA THR A 216 -8.56 -25.93 33.36
C THR A 216 -10.07 -26.00 33.59
N LYS A 217 -10.51 -25.57 34.78
CA LYS A 217 -11.92 -25.48 35.12
C LYS A 217 -12.57 -24.25 34.45
N LYS A 218 -13.71 -24.45 33.81
CA LYS A 218 -14.54 -23.41 33.19
C LYS A 218 -15.95 -23.44 33.75
N ASP A 219 -16.50 -22.25 33.97
CA ASP A 219 -17.89 -22.08 34.37
C ASP A 219 -18.84 -22.46 33.23
N VAL A 220 -20.12 -22.67 33.57
CA VAL A 220 -21.14 -23.19 32.65
C VAL A 220 -21.25 -22.35 31.38
N SER A 221 -21.36 -21.02 31.50
CA SER A 221 -21.51 -20.12 30.35
C SER A 221 -20.32 -20.19 29.40
N ASP A 222 -19.09 -20.21 29.94
CA ASP A 222 -17.86 -20.29 29.16
C ASP A 222 -17.75 -21.65 28.47
N CYS A 223 -18.09 -22.74 29.17
CA CYS A 223 -18.05 -24.08 28.61
C CYS A 223 -19.05 -24.24 27.46
N VAL A 224 -20.31 -23.87 27.68
CA VAL A 224 -21.37 -23.96 26.67
C VAL A 224 -21.03 -23.08 25.48
N SER A 225 -20.58 -21.85 25.75
CA SER A 225 -20.05 -20.97 24.70
C SER A 225 -19.00 -21.68 23.86
N GLN A 226 -18.03 -22.32 24.50
CA GLN A 226 -16.90 -22.92 23.81
C GLN A 226 -17.23 -24.23 23.11
N TYR A 227 -18.01 -25.15 23.68
CA TYR A 227 -18.14 -26.53 23.18
C TYR A 227 -19.51 -26.87 22.58
N VAL A 228 -20.57 -26.15 22.95
CA VAL A 228 -21.91 -26.40 22.39
C VAL A 228 -22.12 -25.62 21.10
N TYR A 229 -21.52 -24.44 20.97
CA TYR A 229 -21.69 -23.54 19.81
C TYR A 229 -20.45 -23.49 18.90
N CYS A 230 -20.54 -22.66 17.86
CA CYS A 230 -19.64 -22.56 16.71
C CYS A 230 -18.26 -21.95 16.98
N ASN A 231 -17.47 -22.55 17.87
CA ASN A 231 -16.11 -22.14 18.13
C ASN A 231 -15.08 -23.15 17.59
N PRO A 232 -14.06 -22.71 16.84
CA PRO A 232 -12.96 -23.58 16.41
C PRO A 232 -12.07 -24.02 17.58
N ARG A 233 -11.41 -25.18 17.44
CA ARG A 233 -10.44 -25.70 18.41
C ARG A 233 -9.10 -24.97 18.23
N ILE A 234 -8.89 -23.94 19.04
CA ILE A 234 -7.72 -23.08 18.94
C ILE A 234 -6.83 -23.19 20.19
N GLY A 235 -7.36 -22.90 21.37
CA GLY A 235 -6.63 -22.97 22.65
C GLY A 235 -7.11 -24.07 23.58
N PHE A 236 -8.26 -24.68 23.26
CA PHE A 236 -8.84 -25.79 23.99
C PHE A 236 -9.18 -26.90 23.00
N LYS A 237 -8.88 -28.14 23.39
CA LYS A 237 -9.13 -29.32 22.57
C LYS A 237 -10.22 -30.18 23.20
N ASP A 238 -9.87 -31.15 24.03
CA ASP A 238 -10.80 -32.10 24.63
C ASP A 238 -11.51 -31.51 25.87
N VAL A 239 -12.70 -32.03 26.21
CA VAL A 239 -13.51 -31.54 27.33
C VAL A 239 -14.14 -32.67 28.14
N VAL A 240 -14.14 -32.49 29.46
CA VAL A 240 -14.99 -33.24 30.39
C VAL A 240 -16.09 -32.33 30.91
N MET A 241 -17.33 -32.62 30.52
CA MET A 241 -18.53 -31.99 31.06
C MET A 241 -18.91 -32.73 32.34
N VAL A 242 -18.73 -32.06 33.49
CA VAL A 242 -19.07 -32.64 34.80
C VAL A 242 -20.53 -32.33 35.10
N VAL A 243 -21.32 -33.39 35.23
CA VAL A 243 -22.77 -33.32 35.32
C VAL A 243 -23.30 -33.96 36.60
N GLU A 244 -24.49 -33.55 36.98
CA GLU A 244 -25.29 -34.17 38.03
C GLU A 244 -26.71 -34.41 37.50
N SER A 245 -27.33 -35.54 37.84
CA SER A 245 -28.74 -35.75 37.50
C SER A 245 -29.60 -34.73 38.24
N GLN A 246 -30.62 -34.18 37.57
CA GLN A 246 -31.57 -33.26 38.24
C GLN A 246 -32.25 -33.90 39.45
N ASN A 247 -32.47 -35.22 39.39
CA ASN A 247 -32.89 -35.99 40.54
C ASN A 247 -31.72 -36.84 41.06
N THR A 248 -31.15 -36.38 42.17
CA THR A 248 -30.00 -37.02 42.84
C THR A 248 -30.27 -38.45 43.29
N SER A 249 -31.54 -38.90 43.33
CA SER A 249 -31.88 -40.30 43.61
C SER A 249 -31.41 -41.29 42.54
N PHE A 250 -31.05 -40.82 41.33
CA PHE A 250 -30.52 -41.66 40.25
C PHE A 250 -28.99 -41.73 40.23
N MET A 251 -28.33 -41.16 41.25
CA MET A 251 -26.87 -41.19 41.41
C MET A 251 -26.48 -41.62 42.81
N ALA A 252 -25.37 -42.36 42.92
CA ALA A 252 -24.87 -42.81 44.22
C ALA A 252 -24.39 -41.63 45.09
N THR A 253 -24.88 -41.56 46.33
CA THR A 253 -24.92 -40.33 47.16
C THR A 253 -23.71 -40.06 48.04
N ASN A 254 -22.78 -41.00 48.26
CA ASN A 254 -21.67 -40.75 49.20
C ASN A 254 -20.68 -39.67 48.71
N SER A 255 -20.62 -39.41 47.39
CA SER A 255 -20.22 -38.15 46.73
C SER A 255 -20.13 -38.40 45.20
N THR A 256 -21.28 -38.45 44.51
CA THR A 256 -21.42 -38.51 43.04
C THR A 256 -20.58 -39.58 42.33
N LEU A 257 -20.77 -40.84 42.72
CA LEU A 257 -20.16 -42.04 42.15
C LEU A 257 -21.02 -42.63 41.02
N GLY A 258 -21.34 -41.84 40.00
CA GLY A 258 -21.96 -42.34 38.76
C GLY A 258 -23.40 -42.87 38.86
N TRP A 259 -23.77 -43.71 37.88
CA TRP A 259 -25.11 -44.27 37.70
C TRP A 259 -25.06 -45.80 37.74
N THR A 260 -26.10 -46.45 38.28
CA THR A 260 -26.32 -47.88 38.12
C THR A 260 -27.32 -48.14 37.00
N ARG A 261 -27.23 -49.32 36.36
CA ARG A 261 -28.05 -49.60 35.18
C ARG A 261 -29.50 -49.91 35.56
N ASP A 262 -29.72 -50.58 36.69
CA ASP A 262 -31.06 -50.97 37.17
C ASP A 262 -31.94 -49.79 37.56
N GLU A 263 -31.33 -48.68 38.00
CA GLU A 263 -32.04 -47.44 38.31
C GLU A 263 -32.25 -46.55 37.07
N LEU A 264 -31.32 -46.61 36.10
CA LEU A 264 -31.33 -45.74 34.91
C LEU A 264 -32.17 -46.30 33.75
N LEU A 265 -32.04 -47.59 33.45
CA LEU A 265 -32.58 -48.22 32.25
C LEU A 265 -33.60 -49.29 32.56
N ARG A 266 -34.57 -49.49 31.66
CA ARG A 266 -35.49 -50.62 31.74
C ARG A 266 -34.74 -51.94 31.46
N PRO A 267 -35.31 -53.09 31.83
CA PRO A 267 -34.80 -54.38 31.37
C PRO A 267 -34.80 -54.48 29.84
N PHE A 268 -33.76 -55.10 29.28
CA PHE A 268 -33.71 -55.39 27.84
C PHE A 268 -34.79 -56.40 27.45
N LYS A 269 -35.34 -56.23 26.24
CA LYS A 269 -36.36 -57.13 25.69
C LYS A 269 -35.81 -58.51 25.30
N TYR A 270 -34.54 -58.57 24.90
CA TYR A 270 -33.88 -59.78 24.42
C TYR A 270 -32.80 -60.28 25.39
N ASP A 271 -32.74 -61.61 25.58
CA ASP A 271 -31.78 -62.25 26.49
C ASP A 271 -30.32 -62.12 26.00
N ASN A 272 -30.10 -62.04 24.69
CA ASN A 272 -28.77 -61.87 24.11
C ASN A 272 -28.13 -60.52 24.50
N ASP A 273 -28.92 -59.44 24.58
CA ASP A 273 -28.50 -58.09 24.96
C ASP A 273 -28.36 -57.98 26.47
N THR A 274 -29.29 -58.58 27.21
CA THR A 274 -29.17 -58.76 28.65
C THR A 274 -27.85 -59.44 29.02
N SER A 275 -27.51 -60.56 28.37
CA SER A 275 -26.26 -61.28 28.61
C SER A 275 -25.02 -60.48 28.20
N TYR A 276 -25.05 -59.84 27.02
CA TYR A 276 -23.94 -59.02 26.52
C TYR A 276 -23.61 -57.88 27.47
N TRP A 277 -24.63 -57.13 27.89
CA TRP A 277 -24.46 -55.98 28.76
C TRP A 277 -24.25 -56.40 30.22
N ASN A 278 -24.81 -57.51 30.72
CA ASN A 278 -24.51 -57.98 32.09
C ASN A 278 -23.02 -58.30 32.27
N LYS A 279 -22.35 -58.83 31.23
CA LYS A 279 -20.92 -59.14 31.27
C LYS A 279 -20.03 -57.88 31.30
N ARG A 280 -20.43 -56.82 30.59
CA ARG A 280 -19.64 -55.57 30.45
C ARG A 280 -20.03 -54.49 31.46
N MET A 281 -21.29 -54.50 31.88
CA MET A 281 -21.97 -53.49 32.70
C MET A 281 -22.91 -54.19 33.70
N PRO A 282 -22.43 -54.65 34.86
CA PRO A 282 -23.29 -55.30 35.87
C PRO A 282 -24.40 -54.36 36.37
N LEU A 283 -25.57 -54.90 36.74
CA LEU A 283 -26.77 -54.09 37.07
C LEU A 283 -26.51 -53.07 38.19
N LYS A 284 -25.90 -53.53 39.28
CA LYS A 284 -25.71 -52.77 40.54
C LYS A 284 -24.34 -52.10 40.67
N GLU A 285 -23.46 -52.26 39.67
CA GLU A 285 -22.19 -51.56 39.67
C GLU A 285 -22.37 -50.14 39.15
N THR A 286 -21.84 -49.17 39.88
CA THR A 286 -21.85 -47.77 39.44
C THR A 286 -20.86 -47.53 38.32
N ASN A 287 -21.27 -46.80 37.28
CA ASN A 287 -20.38 -46.27 36.25
C ASN A 287 -20.29 -44.75 36.36
N SER A 288 -19.09 -44.23 36.60
CA SER A 288 -18.86 -42.79 36.73
C SER A 288 -18.89 -42.03 35.39
N LEU A 289 -18.71 -42.73 34.27
CA LEU A 289 -18.80 -42.20 32.90
C LEU A 289 -20.25 -42.29 32.40
N TRP A 290 -20.77 -41.20 31.85
CA TRP A 290 -22.09 -41.19 31.19
C TRP A 290 -21.99 -41.53 29.71
N PHE A 291 -21.11 -40.83 29.00
CA PHE A 291 -20.93 -40.91 27.56
C PHE A 291 -19.55 -40.35 27.16
N ALA A 292 -18.93 -40.93 26.13
CA ALA A 292 -17.75 -40.34 25.50
C ALA A 292 -17.76 -40.61 24.00
N ALA A 293 -17.31 -39.63 23.20
CA ALA A 293 -17.18 -39.78 21.77
C ALA A 293 -16.22 -38.74 21.19
N ASP A 294 -15.65 -39.06 20.02
CA ASP A 294 -14.95 -38.08 19.20
C ASP A 294 -15.97 -37.23 18.42
N CYS A 295 -15.75 -35.93 18.45
CA CYS A 295 -16.62 -34.89 17.94
C CYS A 295 -15.88 -34.03 16.92
N LYS A 296 -16.62 -33.50 15.95
CA LYS A 296 -16.13 -32.53 14.97
C LYS A 296 -17.02 -31.31 14.98
N THR A 297 -16.39 -30.14 14.90
CA THR A 297 -17.09 -28.85 14.74
C THR A 297 -16.55 -28.16 13.51
N SER A 298 -17.39 -27.94 12.51
CA SER A 298 -17.01 -27.32 11.25
C SER A 298 -18.04 -26.31 10.77
N ALA A 299 -17.68 -25.42 9.85
CA ALA A 299 -18.60 -24.45 9.27
C ALA A 299 -18.35 -24.29 7.78
N SER A 300 -19.36 -24.57 6.96
CA SER A 300 -19.33 -24.29 5.53
C SER A 300 -19.57 -22.80 5.23
N ARG A 301 -19.26 -22.36 3.99
CA ARG A 301 -19.39 -20.96 3.59
C ARG A 301 -20.80 -20.37 3.80
N ASP A 302 -21.83 -21.14 3.46
CA ASP A 302 -23.24 -20.70 3.61
C ASP A 302 -23.67 -20.67 5.08
N GLU A 303 -23.10 -21.54 5.89
CA GLU A 303 -23.35 -21.59 7.33
C GLU A 303 -22.75 -20.40 8.06
N ILE A 304 -21.52 -20.00 7.73
CA ILE A 304 -20.87 -18.80 8.30
C ILE A 304 -21.75 -17.56 8.08
N ARG A 305 -22.27 -17.37 6.86
CA ARG A 305 -23.17 -16.24 6.53
C ARG A 305 -24.47 -16.27 7.33
N ALA A 306 -24.97 -17.46 7.63
CA ALA A 306 -26.17 -17.66 8.44
C ALA A 306 -25.90 -17.73 9.96
N GLY A 307 -24.65 -17.57 10.39
CA GLY A 307 -24.25 -17.72 11.80
C GLY A 307 -24.45 -19.16 12.33
N ARG A 308 -24.29 -20.17 11.46
CA ARG A 308 -24.46 -21.59 11.75
C ARG A 308 -23.13 -22.36 11.63
N CYS A 309 -23.07 -23.56 12.20
CA CYS A 309 -21.95 -24.50 12.05
C CYS A 309 -22.45 -25.95 12.20
N SER A 310 -21.77 -26.90 11.58
CA SER A 310 -21.94 -28.34 11.77
C SER A 310 -21.23 -28.82 13.05
N GLN A 311 -21.91 -29.63 13.87
CA GLN A 311 -21.34 -30.30 15.03
C GLN A 311 -21.84 -31.74 15.13
N THR A 312 -20.93 -32.72 15.17
CA THR A 312 -21.29 -34.15 15.21
C THR A 312 -21.78 -34.64 16.57
N CYS A 313 -21.56 -33.88 17.65
CA CYS A 313 -22.00 -34.24 19.01
C CYS A 313 -23.20 -33.41 19.52
N GLY A 314 -23.95 -32.78 18.62
CA GLY A 314 -25.04 -31.87 18.97
C GLY A 314 -26.14 -32.50 19.84
N HIS A 315 -26.58 -33.72 19.53
CA HIS A 315 -27.60 -34.41 20.33
C HIS A 315 -27.08 -34.85 21.70
N ALA A 316 -25.82 -35.31 21.78
CA ALA A 316 -25.20 -35.65 23.05
C ALA A 316 -25.17 -34.48 24.04
N VAL A 317 -25.15 -33.24 23.53
CA VAL A 317 -25.21 -32.01 24.35
C VAL A 317 -26.61 -31.35 24.41
N GLY A 318 -27.66 -32.07 24.01
CA GLY A 318 -29.06 -31.65 24.18
C GLY A 318 -29.62 -30.74 23.08
N LEU A 319 -29.03 -30.71 21.88
CA LEU A 319 -29.57 -29.93 20.76
C LEU A 319 -30.61 -30.74 19.97
N ASP A 320 -31.72 -30.08 19.61
CA ASP A 320 -32.97 -30.71 19.13
C ASP A 320 -33.11 -30.82 17.59
N TYR A 321 -32.19 -30.21 16.82
CA TYR A 321 -32.41 -30.00 15.39
C TYR A 321 -31.92 -31.15 14.49
N ILE A 322 -32.75 -31.47 13.48
CA ILE A 322 -32.43 -32.35 12.35
C ILE A 322 -31.36 -31.66 11.50
N GLY A 323 -30.17 -32.24 11.49
CA GLY A 323 -28.99 -31.71 10.85
C GLY A 323 -28.09 -31.01 11.87
N SER A 324 -26.81 -31.33 11.80
CA SER A 324 -25.69 -30.89 12.63
C SER A 324 -25.53 -29.36 12.81
N LYS A 325 -26.46 -28.52 12.32
CA LYS A 325 -26.35 -27.06 12.19
C LYS A 325 -26.79 -26.32 13.47
N VAL A 326 -25.83 -25.82 14.23
CA VAL A 326 -26.04 -25.06 15.47
C VAL A 326 -25.94 -23.55 15.22
N ARG A 327 -26.80 -22.73 15.85
CA ARG A 327 -26.69 -21.26 15.86
C ARG A 327 -26.40 -20.76 17.28
N ARG A 328 -25.48 -19.79 17.41
CA ARG A 328 -25.19 -19.16 18.71
C ARG A 328 -26.32 -18.21 19.11
N PRO A 329 -26.88 -18.31 20.33
CA PRO A 329 -27.85 -17.35 20.84
C PRO A 329 -27.21 -15.98 21.13
N ALA A 330 -28.02 -14.93 21.24
CA ALA A 330 -27.55 -13.58 21.56
C ALA A 330 -26.93 -13.48 22.96
N GLU A 331 -27.50 -14.23 23.92
CA GLU A 331 -26.98 -14.38 25.28
C GLU A 331 -26.82 -15.87 25.60
N VAL A 332 -25.71 -16.22 26.26
CA VAL A 332 -25.40 -17.60 26.66
C VAL A 332 -25.96 -17.84 28.07
N PRO A 333 -26.68 -18.95 28.32
CA PRO A 333 -27.31 -19.18 29.62
C PRO A 333 -26.27 -19.43 30.74
N MET A 334 -26.61 -19.02 31.97
CA MET A 334 -25.78 -19.26 33.16
C MET A 334 -25.91 -20.68 33.71
N SER A 335 -26.99 -21.38 33.39
CA SER A 335 -27.26 -22.78 33.75
C SER A 335 -27.61 -23.55 32.47
N TYR A 336 -27.15 -24.80 32.36
CA TYR A 336 -27.38 -25.61 31.17
C TYR A 336 -27.74 -27.05 31.54
N THR A 337 -28.80 -27.56 30.92
CA THR A 337 -29.25 -28.95 31.08
C THR A 337 -29.00 -29.68 29.77
N LEU A 338 -28.31 -30.81 29.85
CA LEU A 338 -28.06 -31.71 28.73
C LEU A 338 -29.22 -32.69 28.65
N GLU A 339 -30.13 -32.47 27.70
CA GLU A 339 -31.24 -33.37 27.41
C GLU A 339 -30.75 -34.50 26.47
N PHE A 340 -29.90 -35.40 26.99
CA PHE A 340 -29.15 -36.38 26.19
C PHE A 340 -30.05 -37.28 25.32
N PHE A 341 -31.23 -37.68 25.81
CA PHE A 341 -32.11 -38.63 25.11
C PHE A 341 -33.22 -37.96 24.28
N LYS A 342 -33.28 -36.62 24.24
CA LYS A 342 -34.39 -35.89 23.59
C LYS A 342 -34.56 -36.25 22.12
N ALA A 343 -33.45 -36.30 21.38
CA ALA A 343 -33.45 -36.60 19.95
C ALA A 343 -33.67 -38.10 19.64
N ILE A 344 -33.54 -38.99 20.62
CA ILE A 344 -33.71 -40.45 20.42
C ILE A 344 -35.19 -40.82 20.30
N GLY A 345 -36.08 -40.08 20.98
CA GLY A 345 -37.53 -40.35 21.01
C GLY A 345 -38.25 -40.22 19.67
N THR A 346 -37.62 -39.62 18.66
CA THR A 346 -38.21 -39.37 17.32
C THR A 346 -37.73 -40.34 16.24
N TYR A 347 -36.63 -41.09 16.45
CA TYR A 347 -35.96 -41.86 15.38
C TYR A 347 -35.74 -43.35 15.65
N TYR A 348 -35.71 -43.80 16.91
CA TYR A 348 -35.49 -45.22 17.22
C TYR A 348 -36.82 -45.94 17.49
N THR A 349 -37.17 -46.83 16.56
CA THR A 349 -38.28 -47.79 16.69
C THR A 349 -37.79 -49.22 16.89
N ASP A 350 -36.47 -49.44 16.91
CA ASP A 350 -35.87 -50.76 17.11
C ASP A 350 -35.59 -51.00 18.61
N ASP A 351 -35.98 -52.17 19.12
CA ASP A 351 -35.94 -52.57 20.54
C ASP A 351 -34.49 -52.78 21.08
N SER A 352 -33.47 -52.31 20.37
CA SER A 352 -32.05 -52.53 20.66
C SER A 352 -31.50 -51.72 21.83
N TRP A 353 -32.22 -50.67 22.24
CA TRP A 353 -31.94 -49.90 23.45
C TRP A 353 -33.17 -49.91 24.38
N PRO A 354 -33.01 -50.19 25.68
CA PRO A 354 -34.12 -50.61 26.54
C PRO A 354 -35.03 -49.46 27.00
N GLY A 355 -34.65 -48.20 26.77
CA GLY A 355 -35.39 -47.06 27.31
C GLY A 355 -34.94 -46.67 28.72
N LEU A 356 -35.19 -45.42 29.10
CA LEU A 356 -35.05 -44.96 30.48
C LEU A 356 -36.14 -45.58 31.37
N ALA A 357 -35.76 -45.94 32.59
CA ALA A 357 -36.71 -46.36 33.62
C ALA A 357 -37.65 -45.20 34.02
N ASN A 358 -37.13 -43.97 34.05
CA ASN A 358 -37.88 -42.74 34.33
C ASN A 358 -37.49 -41.64 33.31
N GLN A 359 -38.46 -40.87 32.81
CA GLN A 359 -38.21 -39.84 31.78
C GLN A 359 -37.23 -38.75 32.24
N GLY A 360 -37.22 -38.39 33.53
CA GLY A 360 -36.29 -37.38 34.08
C GLY A 360 -34.89 -37.92 34.43
N ALA A 361 -34.64 -39.22 34.26
CA ALA A 361 -33.33 -39.82 34.56
C ALA A 361 -32.25 -39.47 33.52
N GLY A 362 -32.67 -38.98 32.35
CA GLY A 362 -31.79 -38.54 31.25
C GLY A 362 -31.40 -37.06 31.31
N ASP A 363 -32.00 -36.27 32.21
CA ASP A 363 -31.78 -34.82 32.29
C ASP A 363 -30.61 -34.50 33.23
N LEU A 364 -29.51 -34.07 32.62
CA LEU A 364 -28.24 -33.86 33.30
C LEU A 364 -27.93 -32.37 33.42
N THR A 365 -27.80 -31.87 34.65
CA THR A 365 -27.40 -30.48 34.90
C THR A 365 -25.89 -30.36 34.81
N LEU A 366 -25.40 -29.49 33.92
CA LEU A 366 -23.98 -29.16 33.80
C LEU A 366 -23.54 -28.30 35.00
N LYS A 367 -22.54 -28.78 35.75
CA LYS A 367 -21.97 -28.02 36.88
C LYS A 367 -20.80 -27.15 36.45
N TYR A 368 -19.87 -27.74 35.70
CA TYR A 368 -18.70 -27.08 35.14
C TYR A 368 -18.05 -27.98 34.09
N CYS A 369 -17.05 -27.44 33.39
CA CYS A 369 -16.24 -28.24 32.47
C CYS A 369 -14.77 -28.18 32.84
N LEU A 370 -14.07 -29.26 32.54
CA LEU A 370 -12.62 -29.34 32.56
C LEU A 370 -12.17 -29.40 31.11
N VAL A 371 -11.39 -28.41 30.69
CA VAL A 371 -10.97 -28.26 29.28
C VAL A 371 -9.47 -28.47 29.16
N GLN A 372 -9.08 -29.33 28.23
CA GLN A 372 -7.68 -29.56 27.93
C GLN A 372 -7.11 -28.35 27.20
N GLU A 373 -6.19 -27.64 27.86
CA GLU A 373 -5.45 -26.55 27.23
C GLU A 373 -4.43 -27.08 26.25
N VAL A 374 -4.40 -26.48 25.06
CA VAL A 374 -3.41 -26.78 24.03
C VAL A 374 -2.70 -25.49 23.67
N SER A 375 -1.37 -25.58 23.55
CA SER A 375 -0.55 -24.44 23.13
C SER A 375 -1.01 -23.97 21.75
N GLN A 376 -1.47 -22.72 21.67
CA GLN A 376 -1.83 -22.11 20.39
C GLN A 376 -0.57 -21.99 19.53
N ASN A 377 -0.51 -22.76 18.46
CA ASN A 377 0.62 -22.75 17.54
C ASN A 377 0.44 -21.62 16.52
N CYS A 378 0.76 -20.39 16.94
CA CYS A 378 0.89 -19.27 16.00
C CYS A 378 2.25 -19.33 15.31
N LYS A 379 2.25 -19.22 13.98
CA LYS A 379 3.47 -19.21 13.17
C LYS A 379 3.53 -17.94 12.34
N VAL A 380 4.72 -17.40 12.13
CA VAL A 380 4.97 -16.37 11.13
C VAL A 380 5.62 -17.06 9.93
N GLY A 381 4.96 -16.99 8.79
CA GLY A 381 5.40 -17.53 7.52
C GLY A 381 5.93 -16.44 6.59
N ILE A 382 6.76 -16.85 5.63
CA ILE A 382 7.26 -16.01 4.54
C ILE A 382 6.81 -16.65 3.23
N ALA A 383 6.12 -15.90 2.38
CA ALA A 383 5.73 -16.33 1.05
C ALA A 383 6.87 -16.05 0.05
N ASN A 384 7.67 -17.08 -0.26
CA ASN A 384 8.87 -16.95 -1.11
C ASN A 384 8.57 -16.34 -2.48
N GLN A 385 7.47 -16.72 -3.13
CA GLN A 385 7.07 -16.19 -4.44
C GLN A 385 6.80 -14.68 -4.38
N LEU A 386 6.01 -14.23 -3.39
CA LEU A 386 5.69 -12.82 -3.20
C LEU A 386 6.93 -12.02 -2.83
N LEU A 387 7.79 -12.56 -1.96
CA LEU A 387 9.04 -11.92 -1.58
C LEU A 387 10.00 -11.82 -2.78
N LEU A 388 10.10 -12.84 -3.63
CA LEU A 388 10.93 -12.81 -4.83
C LEU A 388 10.51 -11.67 -5.79
N ILE A 389 9.20 -11.52 -6.04
CA ILE A 389 8.66 -10.43 -6.86
C ILE A 389 9.09 -9.06 -6.31
N VAL A 390 9.00 -8.89 -4.99
CA VAL A 390 9.44 -7.66 -4.30
C VAL A 390 10.96 -7.46 -4.46
N VAL A 391 11.76 -8.49 -4.20
CA VAL A 391 13.23 -8.42 -4.28
C VAL A 391 13.70 -8.06 -5.69
N VAL A 392 13.14 -8.69 -6.73
CA VAL A 392 13.44 -8.35 -8.14
C VAL A 392 13.11 -6.88 -8.42
N SER A 393 11.96 -6.40 -7.93
CA SER A 393 11.53 -5.02 -8.11
C SER A 393 12.48 -4.01 -7.43
N ILE A 394 12.96 -4.33 -6.22
CA ILE A 394 13.95 -3.52 -5.49
C ILE A 394 15.31 -3.55 -6.19
N ALA A 395 15.74 -4.71 -6.70
CA ALA A 395 17.00 -4.86 -7.43
C ALA A 395 17.01 -4.00 -8.69
N VAL A 396 15.93 -4.04 -9.49
CA VAL A 396 15.77 -3.19 -10.69
C VAL A 396 15.94 -1.72 -10.33
N LYS A 397 15.32 -1.25 -9.23
CA LYS A 397 15.50 0.14 -8.75
C LYS A 397 16.94 0.45 -8.37
N GLY A 398 17.64 -0.48 -7.72
CA GLY A 398 19.06 -0.34 -7.38
C GLY A 398 19.91 -0.11 -8.63
N PHE A 399 19.73 -0.95 -9.65
CA PHE A 399 20.45 -0.79 -10.92
C PHE A 399 20.10 0.50 -11.67
N LEU A 400 18.81 0.88 -11.70
CA LEU A 400 18.39 2.15 -12.29
C LEU A 400 18.98 3.35 -11.55
N ALA A 401 19.09 3.30 -10.22
CA ALA A 401 19.69 4.36 -9.42
C ALA A 401 21.21 4.49 -9.67
N VAL A 402 21.91 3.38 -9.89
CA VAL A 402 23.31 3.39 -10.33
C VAL A 402 23.43 4.00 -11.72
N ALA A 403 22.55 3.63 -12.66
CA ALA A 403 22.53 4.19 -14.00
C ALA A 403 22.37 5.73 -13.97
N VAL A 404 21.53 6.27 -13.09
CA VAL A 404 21.42 7.74 -12.88
C VAL A 404 22.76 8.36 -12.55
N LEU A 405 23.51 7.81 -11.58
CA LEU A 405 24.79 8.39 -11.16
C LEU A 405 25.84 8.36 -12.28
N LEU A 406 25.76 7.41 -13.20
CA LEU A 406 26.66 7.30 -14.35
C LEU A 406 26.26 8.21 -15.52
N MET A 407 24.95 8.36 -15.80
CA MET A 407 24.44 9.15 -16.91
C MET A 407 24.40 10.66 -16.62
N LEU A 408 24.05 11.06 -15.39
CA LEU A 408 23.79 12.46 -15.06
C LEU A 408 24.97 13.43 -15.30
N PRO A 409 26.23 13.06 -14.97
CA PRO A 409 27.36 13.95 -15.20
C PRO A 409 27.53 14.35 -16.66
N GLN A 410 27.08 13.51 -17.61
CA GLN A 410 27.20 13.78 -19.04
C GLN A 410 26.10 14.71 -19.55
N GLU A 411 24.87 14.57 -19.04
CA GLU A 411 23.73 15.35 -19.54
C GLU A 411 23.56 16.74 -18.91
N LYS A 412 24.19 17.02 -17.75
CA LYS A 412 24.07 18.30 -17.02
C LYS A 412 22.63 18.85 -16.91
N PRO A 413 21.68 18.09 -16.32
CA PRO A 413 20.30 18.54 -16.20
C PRO A 413 20.15 19.65 -15.16
N LEU A 414 19.16 20.52 -15.40
CA LEU A 414 18.79 21.63 -14.53
C LEU A 414 17.80 21.14 -13.47
N ALA A 415 18.34 20.53 -12.41
CA ALA A 415 17.56 19.77 -11.43
C ALA A 415 16.96 20.63 -10.32
N VAL A 416 17.56 21.78 -10.00
CA VAL A 416 17.02 22.77 -9.06
C VAL A 416 16.91 24.16 -9.69
N LEU A 417 16.10 25.03 -9.08
CA LEU A 417 15.88 26.40 -9.54
C LEU A 417 17.19 27.17 -9.78
N GLY A 418 18.17 27.04 -8.87
CA GLY A 418 19.46 27.71 -9.02
C GLY A 418 20.28 27.22 -10.20
N ASP A 419 20.18 25.94 -10.60
CA ASP A 419 20.87 25.42 -11.79
C ASP A 419 20.37 26.17 -13.03
N ALA A 420 19.05 26.38 -13.10
CA ALA A 420 18.42 27.11 -14.19
C ALA A 420 18.81 28.58 -14.19
N ILE A 421 18.75 29.28 -13.05
CA ILE A 421 19.18 30.69 -12.97
C ILE A 421 20.65 30.84 -13.35
N GLU A 422 21.55 29.96 -12.86
CA GLU A 422 22.97 29.97 -13.26
C GLU A 422 23.10 29.82 -14.79
N SER A 423 22.38 28.85 -15.38
CA SER A 423 22.45 28.59 -16.81
C SER A 423 21.83 29.71 -17.65
N PHE A 424 20.74 30.33 -17.21
CA PHE A 424 20.04 31.38 -17.96
C PHE A 424 20.78 32.71 -17.89
N ILE A 425 21.44 33.03 -16.77
CA ILE A 425 22.30 34.23 -16.69
C ILE A 425 23.54 34.05 -17.58
N GLN A 426 24.20 32.88 -17.55
CA GLN A 426 25.39 32.63 -18.37
C GLN A 426 25.07 32.56 -19.87
N PHE A 427 23.91 32.01 -20.22
CA PHE A 427 23.45 31.87 -21.59
C PHE A 427 22.00 32.38 -21.70
N PRO A 428 21.78 33.69 -21.89
CA PRO A 428 20.44 34.27 -22.01
C PRO A 428 19.64 33.65 -23.17
N ASP A 429 18.33 33.47 -22.99
CA ASP A 429 17.46 32.87 -24.02
C ASP A 429 16.78 33.93 -24.89
N HIS A 430 17.08 33.90 -26.20
CA HIS A 430 16.52 34.81 -27.19
C HIS A 430 14.98 34.80 -27.28
N ASN A 431 14.31 33.69 -26.94
CA ASN A 431 12.84 33.61 -27.06
C ASN A 431 12.09 34.34 -25.94
N THR A 432 12.79 34.86 -24.94
CA THR A 432 12.18 35.48 -23.74
C THR A 432 12.70 36.90 -23.49
N VAL A 433 13.34 37.48 -24.50
CA VAL A 433 13.76 38.88 -24.49
C VAL A 433 12.51 39.76 -24.37
N ASP A 434 12.63 40.89 -23.69
CA ASP A 434 11.54 41.87 -23.45
C ASP A 434 10.29 41.28 -22.74
N SER A 435 10.47 40.17 -22.01
CA SER A 435 9.41 39.48 -21.30
C SER A 435 9.64 39.45 -19.78
N CYS A 436 10.35 40.44 -19.23
CA CYS A 436 10.85 40.45 -17.84
C CYS A 436 9.77 40.32 -16.74
N LEU A 437 8.51 40.58 -17.07
CA LEU A 437 7.34 40.46 -16.20
C LEU A 437 6.44 39.25 -16.54
N LEU A 438 6.92 38.34 -17.39
CA LEU A 438 6.18 37.13 -17.75
C LEU A 438 5.81 36.34 -16.50
N ASP A 439 4.51 36.15 -16.31
CA ASP A 439 3.95 35.36 -15.23
C ASP A 439 3.54 33.97 -15.74
N ARG A 440 3.56 32.96 -14.86
CA ARG A 440 3.07 31.61 -15.15
C ARG A 440 1.68 31.60 -15.78
N ASP A 441 0.74 32.39 -15.26
CA ASP A 441 -0.64 32.39 -15.78
C ASP A 441 -0.71 32.93 -17.22
N ILE A 442 0.18 33.85 -17.56
CA ILE A 442 0.28 34.44 -18.90
C ILE A 442 0.99 33.47 -19.85
N GLU A 443 2.11 32.88 -19.43
CA GLU A 443 2.79 31.82 -20.20
C GLU A 443 1.86 30.67 -20.53
N GLU A 444 0.98 30.29 -19.60
CA GLU A 444 0.02 29.22 -19.82
C GLU A 444 -1.00 29.54 -20.93
N TYR A 445 -1.37 30.82 -21.08
CA TYR A 445 -2.38 31.26 -22.04
C TYR A 445 -1.78 31.67 -23.40
N GLU A 446 -0.68 32.42 -23.39
CA GLU A 446 -0.04 33.02 -24.59
C GLU A 446 1.18 32.23 -25.11
N GLY A 447 1.82 31.42 -24.25
CA GLY A 447 3.06 30.73 -24.56
C GLY A 447 4.33 31.55 -24.21
N VAL A 448 5.46 31.18 -24.82
CA VAL A 448 6.80 31.70 -24.51
C VAL A 448 7.16 32.94 -25.36
N GLY A 449 6.64 33.04 -26.59
CA GLY A 449 7.14 33.98 -27.60
C GLY A 449 6.44 35.35 -27.70
N CYS A 450 5.58 35.72 -26.76
CA CYS A 450 4.84 36.99 -26.84
C CYS A 450 5.42 38.04 -25.90
N ALA A 451 5.97 39.13 -26.47
CA ALA A 451 6.43 40.30 -25.73
C ALA A 451 5.26 41.27 -25.50
N PHE A 452 5.03 41.64 -24.23
CA PHE A 452 4.03 42.63 -23.87
C PHE A 452 4.62 43.59 -22.84
N ALA A 453 4.37 44.88 -23.01
CA ALA A 453 4.58 45.83 -21.93
C ALA A 453 3.67 45.44 -20.77
N MET A 454 4.20 45.37 -19.56
CA MET A 454 3.45 44.99 -18.38
C MET A 454 3.77 45.92 -17.20
N THR A 455 2.82 46.02 -16.27
CA THR A 455 3.03 46.74 -15.01
C THR A 455 3.48 45.77 -13.92
N ALA A 456 4.36 46.23 -13.04
CA ALA A 456 4.87 45.39 -11.97
C ALA A 456 3.73 44.81 -11.09
N PRO A 457 3.78 43.51 -10.73
CA PRO A 457 2.71 42.84 -9.99
C PRO A 457 2.57 43.39 -8.55
N PRO A 458 1.41 43.18 -7.90
CA PRO A 458 1.20 43.64 -6.53
C PRO A 458 2.18 42.99 -5.54
N VAL A 459 2.68 43.79 -4.58
CA VAL A 459 3.73 43.45 -3.58
C VAL A 459 3.38 42.25 -2.67
N ARG A 460 2.12 41.79 -2.66
CA ARG A 460 1.67 40.65 -1.84
C ARG A 460 0.92 39.65 -2.72
N GLN A 461 1.49 38.46 -2.82
CA GLN A 461 0.87 37.33 -3.51
C GLN A 461 0.52 36.21 -2.53
N ASP A 462 -0.52 35.45 -2.84
CA ASP A 462 -0.91 34.27 -2.06
C ASP A 462 0.11 33.16 -2.30
N TRP A 463 0.65 32.54 -1.25
CA TRP A 463 1.71 31.53 -1.42
C TRP A 463 1.28 30.32 -2.26
N THR A 464 -0.02 30.01 -2.27
CA THR A 464 -0.60 28.89 -3.00
C THR A 464 -0.90 29.16 -4.46
N SER A 465 -0.84 30.41 -4.94
CA SER A 465 -1.02 30.71 -6.37
C SER A 465 0.10 30.15 -7.25
N ALA A 466 1.21 29.71 -6.62
CA ALA A 466 2.26 28.90 -7.23
C ALA A 466 1.74 27.66 -7.96
N ILE A 467 0.65 27.08 -7.46
CA ILE A 467 0.06 25.85 -7.97
C ILE A 467 -1.15 26.22 -8.84
N GLN A 468 -1.11 25.76 -10.09
CA GLN A 468 -2.18 25.94 -11.06
C GLN A 468 -3.54 25.40 -10.56
N ARG A 469 -4.63 26.12 -10.86
CA ARG A 469 -6.00 25.75 -10.42
C ARG A 469 -6.41 24.35 -10.88
N THR A 470 -6.02 23.95 -12.09
CA THR A 470 -6.28 22.59 -12.63
C THR A 470 -5.56 21.50 -11.84
N THR A 471 -4.39 21.80 -11.28
CA THR A 471 -3.64 20.88 -10.43
C THR A 471 -4.34 20.73 -9.07
N TRP A 472 -4.89 21.81 -8.52
CA TRP A 472 -5.73 21.76 -7.32
C TRP A 472 -6.97 20.89 -7.53
N THR A 473 -7.74 21.12 -8.59
CA THR A 473 -8.98 20.37 -8.84
C THR A 473 -8.71 18.89 -9.06
N ARG A 474 -7.68 18.52 -9.84
CA ARG A 474 -7.27 17.12 -10.05
C ARG A 474 -6.82 16.45 -8.74
N SER A 475 -6.02 17.16 -7.94
CA SER A 475 -5.50 16.63 -6.66
C SER A 475 -6.61 16.40 -5.64
N TYR A 476 -7.54 17.36 -5.51
CA TYR A 476 -8.69 17.24 -4.60
C TYR A 476 -9.74 16.25 -5.12
N GLY A 477 -9.83 16.05 -6.44
CA GLY A 477 -10.65 14.99 -7.03
C GLY A 477 -10.23 13.59 -6.57
N VAL A 478 -8.92 13.29 -6.56
CA VAL A 478 -8.39 12.01 -6.04
C VAL A 478 -8.67 11.87 -4.54
N LEU A 479 -8.56 12.95 -3.78
CA LEU A 479 -8.85 12.93 -2.34
C LEU A 479 -10.33 12.72 -2.04
N TYR A 480 -11.22 13.38 -2.78
CA TYR A 480 -12.66 13.17 -2.68
C TYR A 480 -13.05 11.73 -3.03
N LEU A 481 -12.43 11.14 -4.06
CA LEU A 481 -12.62 9.73 -4.41
C LEU A 481 -12.23 8.80 -3.25
N ASN A 482 -11.10 9.06 -2.57
CA ASN A 482 -10.71 8.29 -1.38
C ASN A 482 -11.77 8.36 -0.26
N ILE A 483 -12.29 9.56 0.02
CA ILE A 483 -13.33 9.78 1.03
C ILE A 483 -14.60 9.02 0.65
N LEU A 484 -15.02 9.07 -0.61
CA LEU A 484 -16.22 8.37 -1.11
C LEU A 484 -16.07 6.84 -0.98
N LEU A 485 -14.92 6.29 -1.40
CA LEU A 485 -14.65 4.85 -1.29
C LEU A 485 -14.59 4.39 0.17
N LEU A 486 -13.94 5.15 1.07
CA LEU A 486 -13.88 4.83 2.49
C LEU A 486 -15.24 5.00 3.18
N SER A 487 -16.06 5.97 2.78
CA SER A 487 -17.40 6.16 3.32
C SER A 487 -18.32 5.00 2.94
N ALA A 488 -18.33 4.61 1.66
CA ALA A 488 -19.08 3.44 1.20
C ALA A 488 -18.59 2.15 1.86
N GLY A 489 -17.27 1.97 1.96
CA GLY A 489 -16.65 0.83 2.65
C GLY A 489 -16.99 0.79 4.14
N PHE A 490 -17.01 1.94 4.82
CA PHE A 490 -17.37 2.03 6.23
C PHE A 490 -18.85 1.69 6.47
N ILE A 491 -19.76 2.21 5.64
CA ILE A 491 -21.19 1.90 5.74
C ILE A 491 -21.41 0.40 5.54
N ALA A 492 -20.81 -0.19 4.50
CA ALA A 492 -20.90 -1.63 4.25
C ALA A 492 -20.30 -2.46 5.40
N ALA A 493 -19.15 -2.06 5.94
CA ALA A 493 -18.50 -2.72 7.06
C ALA A 493 -19.37 -2.66 8.33
N GLN A 494 -19.92 -1.48 8.65
CA GLN A 494 -20.72 -1.26 9.86
C GLN A 494 -22.05 -2.03 9.85
N ILE A 495 -22.67 -2.22 8.68
CA ILE A 495 -23.90 -3.03 8.54
C ILE A 495 -23.63 -4.50 8.86
N ASN A 496 -22.47 -5.03 8.45
CA ASN A 496 -22.16 -6.46 8.55
C ASN A 496 -21.40 -6.82 9.85
N THR A 497 -20.43 -6.00 10.25
CA THR A 497 -19.65 -6.18 11.48
C THR A 497 -19.45 -4.83 12.18
N PRO A 498 -20.30 -4.50 13.16
CA PRO A 498 -20.22 -3.24 13.88
C PRO A 498 -18.85 -3.00 14.54
N VAL A 499 -18.53 -1.73 14.77
CA VAL A 499 -17.34 -1.32 15.55
C VAL A 499 -17.31 -2.01 16.93
N THR A 500 -18.46 -2.18 17.58
CA THR A 500 -18.59 -2.89 18.85
C THR A 500 -18.33 -4.39 18.67
N GLY A 501 -17.23 -4.89 19.24
CA GLY A 501 -16.81 -6.30 19.12
C GLY A 501 -15.72 -6.55 18.06
N SER A 502 -15.41 -5.54 17.23
CA SER A 502 -14.31 -5.59 16.26
C SER A 502 -12.97 -5.16 16.86
N SER A 503 -11.88 -5.72 16.36
CA SER A 503 -10.50 -5.37 16.74
C SER A 503 -9.85 -4.42 15.72
N PHE A 504 -9.01 -3.50 16.20
CA PHE A 504 -8.25 -2.57 15.35
C PHE A 504 -7.21 -3.29 14.47
N THR A 505 -6.50 -4.26 15.03
CA THR A 505 -5.51 -5.07 14.31
C THR A 505 -6.16 -6.29 13.67
N LYS A 506 -5.45 -6.94 12.74
CA LYS A 506 -5.83 -8.23 12.15
C LYS A 506 -6.31 -9.23 13.23
N SER A 507 -7.54 -9.72 13.11
CA SER A 507 -8.18 -10.63 14.08
C SER A 507 -9.26 -11.48 13.39
N LEU A 508 -9.58 -12.64 13.97
CA LEU A 508 -10.74 -13.45 13.57
C LEU A 508 -12.07 -12.86 14.08
N SER A 509 -12.02 -11.96 15.08
CA SER A 509 -13.20 -11.24 15.57
C SER A 509 -13.71 -10.16 14.60
N ASN A 510 -12.96 -9.93 13.51
CA ASN A 510 -13.27 -8.92 12.52
C ASN A 510 -14.10 -9.52 11.37
N GLY A 511 -14.65 -8.67 10.50
CA GLY A 511 -15.41 -9.12 9.34
C GLY A 511 -14.57 -9.86 8.31
N ILE A 512 -15.17 -10.88 7.70
CA ILE A 512 -14.59 -11.65 6.59
C ILE A 512 -15.33 -11.23 5.30
N LEU A 513 -14.58 -10.76 4.31
CA LEU A 513 -15.12 -10.34 3.01
C LEU A 513 -15.25 -11.55 2.06
N LEU A 514 -14.15 -12.28 1.87
CA LEU A 514 -14.06 -13.41 0.95
C LEU A 514 -13.07 -14.46 1.49
N THR A 515 -13.31 -15.73 1.17
CA THR A 515 -12.43 -16.87 1.47
C THR A 515 -12.40 -17.85 0.31
N ALA A 516 -11.28 -18.54 0.13
CA ALA A 516 -11.11 -19.64 -0.83
C ALA A 516 -10.02 -20.61 -0.34
N GLU A 517 -10.02 -21.83 -0.87
CA GLU A 517 -8.91 -22.78 -0.69
C GLU A 517 -7.58 -22.17 -1.15
N ALA A 518 -6.49 -22.49 -0.44
CA ALA A 518 -5.18 -21.93 -0.75
C ALA A 518 -4.60 -22.54 -2.03
N SER A 519 -4.76 -21.83 -3.15
CA SER A 519 -4.02 -22.08 -4.38
C SER A 519 -3.11 -20.87 -4.72
N PRO A 520 -1.98 -21.07 -5.42
CA PRO A 520 -1.10 -19.98 -5.81
C PRO A 520 -1.83 -18.82 -6.51
N GLY A 521 -2.76 -19.14 -7.41
CA GLY A 521 -3.57 -18.13 -8.10
C GLY A 521 -4.49 -17.36 -7.16
N LYS A 522 -5.22 -18.04 -6.28
CA LYS A 522 -6.15 -17.38 -5.34
C LYS A 522 -5.44 -16.52 -4.29
N ILE A 523 -4.22 -16.92 -3.89
CA ILE A 523 -3.39 -16.11 -3.01
C ILE A 523 -3.04 -14.78 -3.69
N ILE A 524 -2.59 -14.81 -4.94
CA ILE A 524 -2.25 -13.60 -5.69
C ILE A 524 -3.49 -12.71 -5.86
N ASP A 525 -4.64 -13.27 -6.24
CA ASP A 525 -5.90 -12.52 -6.40
C ASP A 525 -6.29 -11.78 -5.12
N PHE A 526 -6.27 -12.46 -3.97
CA PHE A 526 -6.62 -11.86 -2.68
C PHE A 526 -5.59 -10.85 -2.19
N VAL A 527 -4.30 -11.08 -2.46
CA VAL A 527 -3.24 -10.12 -2.17
C VAL A 527 -3.40 -8.84 -2.99
N LEU A 528 -3.70 -8.95 -4.28
CA LEU A 528 -3.98 -7.81 -5.14
C LEU A 528 -5.21 -7.05 -4.66
N MET A 529 -6.31 -7.75 -4.37
CA MET A 529 -7.54 -7.14 -3.89
C MET A 529 -7.34 -6.38 -2.56
N ALA A 530 -6.69 -7.00 -1.58
CA ALA A 530 -6.51 -6.40 -0.27
C ALA A 530 -5.54 -5.21 -0.29
N ASN A 531 -4.54 -5.21 -1.18
CA ASN A 531 -3.52 -4.18 -1.24
C ASN A 531 -3.74 -3.13 -2.34
N LEU A 532 -4.74 -3.26 -3.21
CA LEU A 532 -5.06 -2.24 -4.22
C LEU A 532 -5.26 -0.82 -3.62
N PRO A 533 -5.92 -0.65 -2.45
CA PRO A 533 -6.03 0.66 -1.80
C PRO A 533 -4.68 1.27 -1.42
N GLN A 534 -3.64 0.46 -1.20
CA GLN A 534 -2.28 0.96 -0.92
C GLN A 534 -1.74 1.77 -2.10
N LEU A 535 -2.03 1.37 -3.35
CA LEU A 535 -1.59 2.12 -4.53
C LEU A 535 -2.25 3.49 -4.61
N LEU A 536 -3.54 3.58 -4.29
CA LEU A 536 -4.27 4.86 -4.25
C LEU A 536 -3.68 5.81 -3.20
N LEU A 537 -3.24 5.27 -2.06
CA LEU A 537 -2.53 6.03 -1.04
C LEU A 537 -1.13 6.47 -1.52
N SER A 538 -0.38 5.62 -2.22
CA SER A 538 0.91 6.00 -2.83
C SER A 538 0.76 7.14 -3.85
N ILE A 539 -0.29 7.11 -4.68
CA ILE A 539 -0.63 8.21 -5.61
C ILE A 539 -0.88 9.50 -4.84
N THR A 540 -1.63 9.42 -3.74
CA THR A 540 -1.88 10.56 -2.86
C THR A 540 -0.59 11.13 -2.28
N TYR A 541 0.35 10.28 -1.86
CA TYR A 541 1.68 10.72 -1.42
C TYR A 541 2.42 11.49 -2.51
N PHE A 542 2.44 11.00 -3.76
CA PHE A 542 3.09 11.71 -4.88
C PHE A 542 2.45 13.09 -5.13
N ILE A 543 1.13 13.19 -5.05
CA ILE A 543 0.40 14.46 -5.20
C ILE A 543 0.83 15.45 -4.11
N TYR A 544 0.79 15.04 -2.84
CA TYR A 544 1.21 15.91 -1.72
C TYR A 544 2.68 16.30 -1.82
N ASN A 545 3.55 15.34 -2.14
CA ASN A 545 4.97 15.60 -2.32
C ASN A 545 5.20 16.65 -3.41
N ASN A 546 4.52 16.52 -4.55
CA ASN A 546 4.63 17.48 -5.65
C ASN A 546 4.10 18.87 -5.25
N MET A 547 2.92 18.95 -4.63
CA MET A 547 2.36 20.23 -4.15
C MET A 547 3.31 20.96 -3.20
N PHE A 548 3.84 20.27 -2.19
CA PHE A 548 4.80 20.87 -1.27
C PHE A 548 6.12 21.25 -1.96
N THR A 549 6.53 20.52 -2.98
CA THR A 549 7.73 20.85 -3.77
C THR A 549 7.51 22.15 -4.54
N TYR A 550 6.37 22.32 -5.24
CA TYR A 550 6.00 23.59 -5.88
C TYR A 550 6.01 24.77 -4.90
N LEU A 551 5.37 24.62 -3.74
CA LEU A 551 5.32 25.68 -2.73
C LEU A 551 6.71 26.05 -2.19
N CYS A 552 7.61 25.07 -2.04
CA CYS A 552 8.98 25.31 -1.59
C CYS A 552 9.84 25.98 -2.67
N THR A 553 9.72 25.53 -3.93
CA THR A 553 10.40 26.14 -5.08
C THR A 553 9.95 27.59 -5.27
N GLU A 554 8.65 27.87 -5.17
CA GLU A 554 8.12 29.24 -5.26
C GLU A 554 8.57 30.11 -4.09
N LYS A 555 8.67 29.54 -2.89
CA LYS A 555 9.22 30.26 -1.74
C LYS A 555 10.69 30.62 -1.94
N GLU A 556 11.47 29.77 -2.60
CA GLU A 556 12.88 30.03 -2.92
C GLU A 556 13.00 31.10 -4.00
N TRP A 557 12.21 31.01 -5.06
CA TRP A 557 12.08 32.03 -6.12
C TRP A 557 11.84 33.41 -5.53
N ASN A 558 10.74 33.57 -4.79
CA ASN A 558 10.38 34.85 -4.15
C ASN A 558 11.40 35.37 -3.14
N SER A 559 12.29 34.50 -2.67
CA SER A 559 13.31 34.89 -1.71
C SER A 559 14.39 35.78 -2.33
N TYR A 560 14.55 35.76 -3.66
CA TYR A 560 15.50 36.58 -4.39
C TYR A 560 15.01 38.00 -4.69
N GLY A 561 13.70 38.28 -4.60
CA GLY A 561 13.19 39.65 -4.77
C GLY A 561 13.57 40.58 -3.60
N GLY A 562 13.68 40.04 -2.39
CA GLY A 562 13.86 40.86 -1.17
C GLY A 562 15.30 41.05 -0.68
N ALA A 563 16.24 40.19 -1.07
CA ALA A 563 17.62 40.25 -0.57
C ALA A 563 18.60 39.53 -1.50
N PHE A 564 19.85 40.01 -1.52
CA PHE A 564 20.96 39.32 -2.20
C PHE A 564 21.20 37.96 -1.56
N LYS A 565 21.13 36.90 -2.37
CA LYS A 565 21.32 35.52 -1.92
C LYS A 565 22.14 34.71 -2.92
N PRO A 566 23.04 33.84 -2.44
CA PRO A 566 23.74 32.92 -3.32
C PRO A 566 22.77 31.86 -3.87
N LEU A 567 22.96 31.48 -5.13
CA LEU A 567 22.17 30.44 -5.79
C LEU A 567 22.41 29.07 -5.14
N ARG A 568 21.32 28.33 -4.92
CA ARG A 568 21.38 26.93 -4.49
C ARG A 568 21.38 26.02 -5.72
N VAL A 569 22.50 25.38 -5.98
CA VAL A 569 22.74 24.58 -7.19
C VAL A 569 23.08 23.13 -6.88
N SER A 570 22.96 22.27 -7.88
CA SER A 570 23.31 20.86 -7.82
C SER A 570 24.83 20.62 -7.78
N GLN A 571 25.62 21.53 -8.36
CA GLN A 571 27.09 21.49 -8.41
C GLN A 571 27.67 22.87 -8.11
N PRO A 572 27.93 23.21 -6.83
CA PRO A 572 28.31 24.56 -6.43
C PRO A 572 29.69 24.96 -6.93
N LYS A 573 29.81 26.23 -7.36
CA LYS A 573 31.06 26.90 -7.68
C LYS A 573 31.08 28.28 -7.00
N GLY A 574 32.26 28.77 -6.60
CA GLY A 574 32.39 30.10 -6.00
C GLY A 574 31.57 30.24 -4.72
N GLN A 575 30.71 31.26 -4.66
CA GLN A 575 29.87 31.58 -3.49
C GLN A 575 28.52 30.85 -3.47
N GLN A 576 28.22 30.05 -4.50
CA GLN A 576 26.99 29.26 -4.59
C GLN A 576 26.90 28.21 -3.47
N ARG A 577 25.68 27.83 -3.11
CA ARG A 577 25.42 26.84 -2.05
C ARG A 577 25.05 25.48 -2.64
N SER A 578 25.60 24.42 -2.07
CA SER A 578 25.18 23.05 -2.37
C SER A 578 23.81 22.74 -1.78
N THR A 579 23.11 21.74 -2.35
CA THR A 579 21.93 21.14 -1.73
C THR A 579 22.09 19.64 -1.53
N TYR A 580 21.67 19.17 -0.35
CA TYR A 580 21.61 17.74 -0.02
C TYR A 580 20.34 17.08 -0.60
N ARG A 581 19.26 17.82 -0.81
CA ARG A 581 18.06 17.32 -1.51
C ARG A 581 17.67 18.22 -2.68
N LEU A 582 17.32 17.58 -3.79
CA LEU A 582 16.88 18.27 -5.01
C LEU A 582 15.39 18.68 -4.93
N GLN A 583 14.57 17.92 -4.19
CA GLN A 583 13.12 18.13 -4.05
C GLN A 583 12.76 19.03 -2.86
N LEU A 584 12.46 18.37 -1.74
CA LEU A 584 11.72 18.92 -0.63
C LEU A 584 12.62 18.91 0.61
N PRO A 585 12.76 20.03 1.32
CA PRO A 585 13.53 20.10 2.55
C PRO A 585 13.07 19.06 3.60
N TYR A 586 14.00 18.60 4.44
CA TYR A 586 13.74 17.56 5.46
C TYR A 586 12.55 17.89 6.37
N ARG A 587 12.38 19.18 6.71
CA ARG A 587 11.26 19.68 7.53
C ARG A 587 9.86 19.36 7.00
N TYR A 588 9.69 19.12 5.70
CA TYR A 588 8.39 18.78 5.10
C TYR A 588 8.32 17.31 4.68
N SER A 589 9.40 16.83 4.06
CA SER A 589 9.50 15.45 3.59
C SER A 589 9.48 14.38 4.70
N ILE A 590 10.15 14.59 5.84
CA ILE A 590 10.17 13.60 6.93
C ILE A 590 8.76 13.45 7.52
N PRO A 591 8.05 14.53 7.90
CA PRO A 591 6.65 14.41 8.33
C PRO A 591 5.76 13.74 7.29
N LEU A 592 5.92 14.08 6.00
CA LEU A 592 5.12 13.49 4.92
C LEU A 592 5.36 11.97 4.81
N MET A 593 6.62 11.53 4.92
CA MET A 593 6.97 10.11 4.93
C MET A 593 6.43 9.40 6.16
N VAL A 594 6.52 10.00 7.35
CA VAL A 594 5.98 9.43 8.60
C VAL A 594 4.47 9.24 8.50
N VAL A 595 3.74 10.28 8.09
CA VAL A 595 2.28 10.20 7.88
C VAL A 595 1.94 9.15 6.84
N SER A 596 2.67 9.10 5.71
CA SER A 596 2.48 8.08 4.67
C SER A 596 2.68 6.67 5.21
N THR A 597 3.75 6.42 5.98
CA THR A 597 4.02 5.11 6.60
C THR A 597 2.89 4.67 7.52
N PHE A 598 2.40 5.56 8.40
CA PHE A 598 1.28 5.23 9.28
C PHE A 598 -0.02 4.98 8.51
N MET A 599 -0.32 5.79 7.49
CA MET A 599 -1.50 5.58 6.65
C MET A 599 -1.44 4.23 5.92
N HIS A 600 -0.29 3.86 5.36
CA HIS A 600 -0.11 2.55 4.73
C HIS A 600 -0.27 1.39 5.73
N TRP A 601 0.24 1.56 6.95
CA TRP A 601 0.07 0.59 8.02
C TRP A 601 -1.39 0.45 8.45
N PHE A 602 -2.14 1.56 8.57
CA PHE A 602 -3.58 1.51 8.85
C PHE A 602 -4.36 0.82 7.73
N VAL A 603 -4.07 1.12 6.45
CA VAL A 603 -4.69 0.41 5.31
C VAL A 603 -4.43 -1.09 5.39
N SER A 604 -3.21 -1.51 5.77
CA SER A 604 -2.86 -2.93 5.92
C SER A 604 -3.57 -3.65 7.07
N ASN A 605 -4.23 -2.91 7.98
CA ASN A 605 -5.08 -3.43 9.04
C ASN A 605 -6.58 -3.25 8.73
N ALA A 606 -6.93 -2.32 7.84
CA ALA A 606 -8.31 -2.06 7.42
C ALA A 606 -8.83 -3.13 6.47
N ILE A 607 -8.03 -3.54 5.49
CA ILE A 607 -8.30 -4.66 4.59
C ILE A 607 -7.02 -5.49 4.51
N TYR A 608 -7.10 -6.77 4.86
CA TYR A 608 -5.92 -7.60 4.98
C TYR A 608 -6.17 -9.02 4.51
N VAL A 609 -5.11 -9.62 3.95
CA VAL A 609 -5.07 -11.05 3.72
C VAL A 609 -4.80 -11.75 5.04
N PHE A 610 -5.58 -12.78 5.33
CA PHE A 610 -5.29 -13.73 6.39
C PHE A 610 -5.17 -15.13 5.81
N VAL A 611 -4.32 -15.91 6.45
CA VAL A 611 -4.11 -17.32 6.15
C VAL A 611 -4.42 -18.07 7.43
N ALA A 612 -5.25 -19.08 7.32
CA ALA A 612 -5.51 -19.98 8.42
C ALA A 612 -5.34 -21.42 7.94
N GLU A 613 -4.87 -22.24 8.88
CA GLU A 613 -4.60 -23.66 8.68
C GLU A 613 -5.63 -24.44 9.50
N GLY A 614 -6.11 -25.56 8.97
CA GLY A 614 -6.99 -26.47 9.69
C GLY A 614 -8.32 -26.69 8.99
N ASP A 615 -9.04 -27.66 9.50
CA ASP A 615 -10.21 -28.32 8.90
C ASP A 615 -11.55 -27.79 9.43
N TYR A 616 -11.53 -26.73 10.23
CA TYR A 616 -12.76 -26.13 10.77
C TYR A 616 -13.68 -25.56 9.67
N TYR A 617 -13.14 -24.98 8.60
CA TYR A 617 -13.97 -24.38 7.55
C TYR A 617 -14.13 -25.35 6.38
N GLU A 618 -15.34 -25.92 6.22
CA GLU A 618 -15.69 -26.83 5.13
C GLU A 618 -15.93 -26.05 3.84
N LEU A 619 -14.86 -25.69 3.14
CA LEU A 619 -14.95 -25.09 1.81
C LEU A 619 -15.06 -26.20 0.76
N GLY A 620 -16.26 -26.74 0.60
CA GLY A 620 -16.65 -27.48 -0.61
C GLY A 620 -16.00 -28.85 -0.80
N GLN A 621 -16.52 -29.88 -0.13
CA GLN A 621 -16.50 -31.23 -0.68
C GLN A 621 -17.33 -31.27 -1.98
N LEU A 622 -16.72 -30.81 -3.08
CA LEU A 622 -17.19 -31.07 -4.43
C LEU A 622 -16.10 -31.83 -5.20
N SER A 623 -15.61 -32.90 -4.60
CA SER A 623 -14.89 -33.95 -5.33
C SER A 623 -15.27 -35.29 -4.71
N SER A 624 -16.39 -35.82 -5.16
CA SER A 624 -16.82 -37.21 -4.98
C SER A 624 -15.95 -38.18 -5.79
N ASP A 625 -14.63 -37.99 -5.79
CA ASP A 625 -13.69 -38.87 -6.46
C ASP A 625 -12.35 -38.94 -5.69
N PRO A 626 -12.09 -40.03 -4.94
CA PRO A 626 -10.84 -40.24 -4.20
C PRO A 626 -9.61 -40.39 -5.12
N SER A 627 -9.79 -40.41 -6.44
CA SER A 627 -8.74 -40.72 -7.41
C SER A 627 -7.99 -39.51 -7.99
N SER A 628 -8.34 -38.27 -7.64
CA SER A 628 -7.64 -37.06 -8.15
C SER A 628 -6.48 -36.55 -7.28
N TYR A 629 -5.95 -37.38 -6.38
CA TYR A 629 -4.77 -37.08 -5.54
C TYR A 629 -3.43 -36.98 -6.29
N ASN A 630 -3.46 -36.59 -7.57
CA ASN A 630 -2.30 -36.18 -8.34
C ASN A 630 -2.51 -34.74 -8.81
N THR A 631 -2.45 -33.79 -7.88
CA THR A 631 -1.99 -32.44 -8.23
C THR A 631 -0.68 -32.21 -7.49
N ASP A 632 0.36 -32.14 -8.32
CA ASP A 632 1.73 -31.91 -7.96
C ASP A 632 1.90 -30.69 -7.04
N ASP A 633 2.84 -30.86 -6.12
CA ASP A 633 3.68 -29.85 -5.46
C ASP A 633 3.11 -28.41 -5.40
N SER A 634 2.47 -28.08 -4.27
CA SER A 634 1.97 -26.74 -4.00
C SER A 634 3.15 -25.77 -3.84
N GLY A 635 3.60 -25.18 -4.95
CA GLY A 635 4.65 -24.16 -5.00
C GLY A 635 4.36 -22.87 -4.19
N SER A 636 3.26 -22.82 -3.44
CA SER A 636 2.87 -21.75 -2.52
C SER A 636 3.54 -21.83 -1.14
N GLY A 637 4.10 -22.99 -0.75
CA GLY A 637 4.73 -23.18 0.57
C GLY A 637 3.76 -23.29 1.75
N LEU A 638 2.46 -23.51 1.51
CA LEU A 638 1.41 -23.66 2.52
C LEU A 638 0.97 -25.12 2.71
N SER A 639 0.32 -25.42 3.84
CA SER A 639 -0.29 -26.74 4.10
C SER A 639 -1.45 -27.03 3.14
N LYS A 640 -1.71 -28.31 2.83
CA LYS A 640 -2.82 -28.73 1.95
C LYS A 640 -4.19 -28.30 2.49
N ASP A 641 -4.31 -28.17 3.80
CA ASP A 641 -5.54 -27.74 4.50
C ASP A 641 -5.53 -26.24 4.84
N ALA A 642 -4.69 -25.44 4.16
CA ALA A 642 -4.68 -24.00 4.33
C ALA A 642 -5.77 -23.36 3.47
N TYR A 643 -6.40 -22.31 4.00
CA TYR A 643 -7.28 -21.44 3.23
C TYR A 643 -6.84 -20.00 3.40
N VAL A 644 -7.13 -19.20 2.37
CA VAL A 644 -6.76 -17.78 2.33
C VAL A 644 -8.03 -16.97 2.21
N GLY A 645 -8.05 -15.81 2.87
CA GLY A 645 -9.18 -14.91 2.82
C GLY A 645 -8.78 -13.46 2.95
N VAL A 646 -9.75 -12.59 2.65
CA VAL A 646 -9.67 -11.16 2.84
C VAL A 646 -10.57 -10.80 4.01
N GLY A 647 -9.97 -10.28 5.09
CA GLY A 647 -10.66 -9.72 6.24
C GLY A 647 -10.65 -8.21 6.21
N TYR A 648 -11.55 -7.59 6.97
CA TYR A 648 -11.62 -6.14 7.12
C TYR A 648 -11.90 -5.72 8.57
N SER A 649 -11.38 -4.56 8.98
CA SER A 649 -11.59 -3.99 10.32
C SER A 649 -12.38 -2.69 10.26
N THR A 650 -13.64 -2.74 10.69
CA THR A 650 -14.54 -1.58 10.79
C THR A 650 -13.96 -0.40 11.60
N PRO A 651 -13.37 -0.57 12.81
CA PRO A 651 -12.77 0.55 13.53
C PRO A 651 -11.55 1.16 12.82
N THR A 652 -10.77 0.36 12.11
CA THR A 652 -9.59 0.86 11.36
C THR A 652 -10.01 1.62 10.11
N ILE A 653 -11.06 1.15 9.41
CA ILE A 653 -11.67 1.90 8.30
C ILE A 653 -12.19 3.26 8.79
N LEU A 654 -12.79 3.33 9.99
CA LEU A 654 -13.23 4.60 10.58
C LEU A 654 -12.06 5.56 10.84
N VAL A 655 -10.96 5.08 11.43
CA VAL A 655 -9.77 5.91 11.67
C VAL A 655 -9.17 6.41 10.36
N LEU A 656 -9.12 5.56 9.33
CA LEU A 656 -8.70 5.97 7.99
C LEU A 656 -9.61 7.05 7.40
N LEU A 657 -10.93 6.88 7.51
CA LEU A 657 -11.90 7.87 7.03
C LEU A 657 -11.66 9.24 7.69
N ILE A 658 -11.54 9.27 9.03
CA ILE A 658 -11.25 10.51 9.77
C ILE A 658 -9.92 11.12 9.31
N ALA A 659 -8.86 10.32 9.19
CA ALA A 659 -7.56 10.80 8.75
C ALA A 659 -7.63 11.37 7.31
N THR A 660 -8.35 10.72 6.39
CA THR A 660 -8.51 11.21 5.01
C THR A 660 -9.35 12.47 4.88
N ILE A 661 -10.23 12.76 5.84
CA ILE A 661 -10.96 14.04 5.91
C ILE A 661 -10.07 15.17 6.43
N ILE A 662 -9.18 14.88 7.39
CA ILE A 662 -8.31 15.88 8.03
C ILE A 662 -7.15 16.29 7.12
N LEU A 663 -6.47 15.35 6.46
CA LEU A 663 -5.25 15.65 5.70
C LEU A 663 -5.44 16.73 4.60
N PRO A 664 -6.53 16.75 3.82
CA PRO A 664 -6.80 17.79 2.82
C PRO A 664 -7.00 19.20 3.41
N VAL A 665 -7.31 19.33 4.70
CA VAL A 665 -7.47 20.64 5.35
C VAL A 665 -6.10 21.34 5.49
N ILE A 666 -5.00 20.59 5.55
CA ILE A 666 -3.67 21.19 5.77
C ILE A 666 -3.26 22.09 4.59
N PRO A 667 -3.27 21.64 3.31
CA PRO A 667 -2.93 22.52 2.20
C PRO A 667 -3.90 23.69 2.01
N THR A 668 -5.20 23.53 2.33
CA THR A 668 -6.17 24.65 2.24
C THR A 668 -5.88 25.71 3.29
N LEU A 669 -5.51 25.35 4.51
CA LEU A 669 -5.13 26.33 5.54
C LEU A 669 -3.86 27.13 5.15
N LEU A 670 -2.93 26.49 4.42
CA LEU A 670 -1.73 27.17 3.92
C LEU A 670 -2.06 28.25 2.86
N ARG A 671 -3.24 28.23 2.24
CA ARG A 671 -3.73 29.27 1.31
C ARG A 671 -3.75 30.67 1.93
N HIS A 672 -4.00 30.77 3.24
CA HIS A 672 -4.10 32.07 3.91
C HIS A 672 -2.75 32.75 4.14
N ARG A 673 -1.62 32.09 3.85
CA ARG A 673 -0.29 32.70 3.96
C ARG A 673 0.02 33.51 2.72
N LYS A 674 0.32 34.80 2.92
CA LYS A 674 0.81 35.70 1.87
C LYS A 674 2.33 35.84 1.93
N VAL A 675 2.95 35.98 0.77
CA VAL A 675 4.39 36.28 0.62
C VAL A 675 4.53 37.73 0.17
N LYS A 676 5.43 38.49 0.82
CA LYS A 676 5.77 39.86 0.43
C LYS A 676 6.89 39.79 -0.59
N THR A 677 6.56 40.00 -1.86
CA THR A 677 7.46 39.88 -3.02
C THR A 677 6.83 40.57 -4.21
N SER A 678 7.67 41.19 -5.04
CA SER A 678 7.31 41.80 -6.32
C SER A 678 7.71 40.92 -7.51
N MET A 679 8.27 39.73 -7.27
CA MET A 679 8.58 38.79 -8.34
C MET A 679 7.31 38.24 -9.01
N PRO A 680 7.33 38.01 -10.33
CA PRO A 680 6.24 37.31 -11.02
C PRO A 680 6.12 35.86 -10.53
N LEU A 681 4.93 35.28 -10.64
CA LEU A 681 4.70 33.88 -10.24
C LEU A 681 5.47 32.98 -11.21
N SER A 682 6.44 32.24 -10.68
CA SER A 682 7.24 31.33 -11.51
C SER A 682 6.45 30.09 -11.90
N GLY A 683 5.79 29.45 -10.93
CA GLY A 683 5.14 28.15 -11.17
C GLY A 683 6.10 27.09 -11.69
N ALA A 684 7.37 27.22 -11.33
CA ALA A 684 8.48 26.44 -11.86
C ALA A 684 8.64 26.51 -13.40
N SER A 685 8.07 27.50 -14.09
CA SER A 685 8.12 27.61 -15.55
C SER A 685 9.49 28.05 -16.03
N SER A 686 10.10 27.30 -16.96
CA SER A 686 11.41 27.64 -17.52
C SER A 686 11.40 28.98 -18.24
N ALA A 687 10.30 29.31 -18.93
CA ALA A 687 10.12 30.57 -19.65
C ALA A 687 10.13 31.79 -18.70
N VAL A 688 9.34 31.73 -17.63
CA VAL A 688 9.31 32.79 -16.60
C VAL A 688 10.68 32.96 -15.93
N ILE A 689 11.35 31.84 -15.61
CA ILE A 689 12.66 31.89 -14.97
C ILE A 689 13.68 32.55 -15.90
N THR A 690 13.74 32.16 -17.18
CA THR A 690 14.70 32.74 -18.13
C THR A 690 14.40 34.21 -18.44
N ALA A 691 13.13 34.61 -18.48
CA ALA A 691 12.77 36.00 -18.75
C ALA A 691 13.28 36.97 -17.67
N ALA A 692 13.40 36.50 -16.42
CA ALA A 692 13.98 37.26 -15.32
C ALA A 692 15.52 37.30 -15.32
N CYS A 693 16.19 36.54 -16.19
CA CYS A 693 17.65 36.33 -16.19
C CYS A 693 18.41 37.14 -17.25
N HIS A 694 17.74 38.07 -17.96
CA HIS A 694 18.38 38.95 -18.94
C HIS A 694 19.16 40.07 -18.24
N VAL A 695 20.39 39.77 -17.80
CA VAL A 695 21.20 40.73 -17.01
C VAL A 695 21.84 41.77 -17.94
N PRO A 696 21.63 43.08 -17.72
CA PRO A 696 22.27 44.11 -18.52
C PRO A 696 23.78 44.18 -18.21
N ILE A 697 24.60 44.33 -19.25
CA ILE A 697 26.06 44.41 -19.11
C ILE A 697 26.48 45.90 -19.00
N PRO A 698 27.20 46.31 -17.93
CA PRO A 698 27.72 47.67 -17.79
C PRO A 698 28.69 48.06 -18.90
N GLU A 699 28.67 49.33 -19.32
CA GLU A 699 29.48 49.86 -20.44
C GLU A 699 31.00 49.68 -20.26
N ASP A 700 31.50 49.78 -19.02
CA ASP A 700 32.93 49.59 -18.70
C ASP A 700 33.44 48.18 -19.06
N ASN A 701 32.53 47.21 -19.18
CA ASN A 701 32.82 45.82 -19.53
C ASN A 701 32.54 45.50 -21.01
N VAL A 702 32.15 46.50 -21.82
CA VAL A 702 31.88 46.35 -23.26
C VAL A 702 33.02 47.00 -24.06
N LYS A 703 34.02 46.22 -24.48
CA LYS A 703 35.04 46.73 -25.41
C LYS A 703 34.55 46.65 -26.87
N PRO A 704 34.55 47.75 -27.64
CA PRO A 704 34.29 47.68 -29.08
C PRO A 704 35.51 47.10 -29.80
N ARG A 705 35.30 46.17 -30.74
CA ARG A 705 36.35 45.70 -31.64
C ARG A 705 36.18 46.32 -33.02
N VAL A 706 37.16 47.11 -33.44
CA VAL A 706 37.44 47.36 -34.87
C VAL A 706 38.14 46.12 -35.40
N GLN A 707 37.60 45.41 -36.40
CA GLN A 707 38.44 44.55 -37.24
C GLN A 707 37.88 44.26 -38.64
N LYS A 708 38.80 44.40 -39.62
CA LYS A 708 38.70 44.08 -41.05
C LYS A 708 38.47 42.58 -41.27
N GLY A 709 37.63 42.26 -42.26
CA GLY A 709 37.10 40.92 -42.50
C GLY A 709 38.02 39.90 -43.17
N HIS A 710 37.63 38.64 -43.04
CA HIS A 710 37.89 37.56 -43.99
C HIS A 710 36.71 36.59 -44.02
N ARG A 711 36.32 36.15 -45.22
CA ARG A 711 35.04 35.51 -45.58
C ARG A 711 35.23 34.00 -45.74
N GLN A 712 34.35 33.17 -45.17
CA GLN A 712 34.15 31.78 -45.60
C GLN A 712 32.66 31.40 -45.47
N ARG A 713 32.12 30.74 -46.51
CA ARG A 713 30.70 30.42 -46.76
C ARG A 713 30.19 29.31 -45.83
N ASP A 714 28.92 29.37 -45.42
CA ASP A 714 27.92 28.32 -45.73
C ASP A 714 26.46 28.66 -45.33
N GLN A 715 25.54 28.21 -46.21
CA GLN A 715 24.11 27.85 -46.10
C GLN A 715 23.05 28.80 -45.50
N LEU A 716 22.20 29.34 -46.40
CA LEU A 716 21.00 30.13 -46.14
C LEU A 716 19.76 29.20 -46.04
N VAL A 717 19.04 29.25 -44.92
CA VAL A 717 17.69 28.67 -44.75
C VAL A 717 16.70 29.83 -44.69
N VAL A 718 15.70 29.82 -45.57
CA VAL A 718 14.65 30.83 -45.66
C VAL A 718 13.65 30.60 -44.52
N VAL A 719 13.38 31.64 -43.72
CA VAL A 719 12.30 31.70 -42.73
C VAL A 719 11.23 32.62 -43.30
N GLU A 720 10.01 32.10 -43.39
CA GLU A 720 8.80 32.77 -43.88
C GLU A 720 8.18 33.58 -42.71
N GLU A 721 7.88 34.86 -42.93
CA GLU A 721 7.24 35.75 -41.95
C GLU A 721 5.79 35.32 -41.68
N CYS A 722 5.42 35.13 -40.42
CA CYS A 722 4.02 34.94 -40.02
C CYS A 722 3.28 36.28 -40.09
N GLY A 723 2.42 36.42 -41.11
CA GLY A 723 1.47 37.52 -41.23
C GLY A 723 0.31 37.44 -40.23
N ASP A 724 -0.21 38.61 -39.91
CA ASP A 724 -1.39 38.87 -39.08
C ASP A 724 -2.63 38.10 -39.57
N ALA A 725 -3.31 37.40 -38.65
CA ALA A 725 -4.63 36.84 -38.90
C ALA A 725 -5.66 37.48 -37.96
N ILE A 726 -6.32 38.51 -38.47
CA ILE A 726 -7.61 39.02 -37.97
C ILE A 726 -8.68 37.98 -38.34
N TYR A 727 -9.39 37.45 -37.34
CA TYR A 727 -10.54 36.59 -37.53
C TYR A 727 -11.71 37.39 -38.15
N SER A 728 -12.18 36.97 -39.32
CA SER A 728 -13.58 37.19 -39.72
C SER A 728 -14.15 35.94 -40.37
N THR A 729 -15.32 35.57 -39.87
CA THR A 729 -16.20 34.46 -40.23
C THR A 729 -16.73 34.57 -41.66
N ILE A 730 -16.55 33.54 -42.50
CA ILE A 730 -17.41 33.27 -43.67
C ILE A 730 -17.63 31.76 -43.88
N ASP A 731 -18.85 31.48 -44.29
CA ASP A 731 -19.61 30.25 -44.52
C ASP A 731 -18.98 29.14 -45.37
N LEU A 732 -19.51 27.94 -45.11
CA LEU A 732 -19.40 26.74 -45.94
C LEU A 732 -20.05 26.96 -47.32
N ALA A 733 -19.28 26.80 -48.40
CA ALA A 733 -19.74 26.21 -49.65
C ALA A 733 -18.56 25.95 -50.61
N ASP A 734 -18.67 24.82 -51.31
CA ASP A 734 -17.96 24.38 -52.52
C ASP A 734 -16.64 23.60 -52.37
N LEU A 735 -16.80 22.30 -52.62
CA LEU A 735 -15.85 21.21 -52.59
C LEU A 735 -16.06 20.45 -53.90
N ASP A 736 -15.20 20.65 -54.90
CA ASP A 736 -15.12 19.86 -56.15
C ASP A 736 -13.81 20.25 -56.86
N GLU A 737 -12.98 19.41 -57.48
CA GLU A 737 -12.89 17.96 -57.63
C GLU A 737 -11.42 17.62 -57.99
N ARG A 738 -10.92 16.54 -57.37
CA ARG A 738 -9.87 15.57 -57.78
C ARG A 738 -8.74 15.89 -58.81
N HIS A 739 -7.52 15.69 -58.29
CA HIS A 739 -6.47 14.72 -58.71
C HIS A 739 -5.88 14.69 -60.14
N LYS A 740 -4.54 14.57 -60.13
CA LYS A 740 -3.57 14.10 -61.15
C LYS A 740 -3.05 15.16 -62.13
N LEU A 741 -1.77 15.51 -61.98
CA LEU A 741 -0.74 15.16 -62.97
C LEU A 741 0.67 15.43 -62.41
N LEU A 742 1.39 14.32 -62.19
CA LEU A 742 2.83 14.25 -62.07
C LEU A 742 3.46 14.48 -63.44
N GLY A 743 4.47 15.34 -63.48
CA GLY A 743 5.62 15.25 -64.38
C GLY A 743 5.44 15.86 -65.76
N LEU A 744 6.31 16.82 -66.10
CA LEU A 744 7.22 16.72 -67.23
C LEU A 744 8.35 17.75 -67.08
N ALA A 745 9.55 17.27 -67.32
CA ALA A 745 10.80 18.01 -67.36
C ALA A 745 10.83 18.98 -68.56
N ASP A 746 11.64 20.04 -68.51
CA ASP A 746 12.85 20.06 -69.34
C ASP A 746 13.88 21.10 -68.90
N ARG A 747 15.14 20.77 -69.15
CA ARG A 747 16.33 21.62 -69.04
C ARG A 747 16.38 22.59 -70.23
N SER A 748 16.90 23.79 -70.01
CA SER A 748 17.88 24.36 -70.95
C SER A 748 18.85 25.31 -70.24
N VAL A 749 20.12 25.11 -70.59
CA VAL A 749 21.30 25.84 -70.15
C VAL A 749 21.59 26.94 -71.16
N SER A 750 22.00 28.12 -70.70
CA SER A 750 22.85 29.01 -71.50
C SER A 750 23.88 29.72 -70.61
N VAL A 751 25.10 29.78 -71.14
CA VAL A 751 26.32 30.36 -70.55
C VAL A 751 26.57 31.71 -71.20
N VAL A 752 26.85 32.76 -70.40
CA VAL A 752 27.58 33.98 -70.82
C VAL A 752 28.41 34.50 -69.63
N GLU A 753 29.64 34.94 -69.92
CA GLU A 753 30.72 35.38 -69.02
C GLU A 753 30.72 36.93 -68.79
N PRO A 754 31.66 37.54 -68.03
CA PRO A 754 31.38 38.32 -66.80
C PRO A 754 31.43 39.85 -66.96
N GLY A 755 30.86 40.60 -65.99
CA GLY A 755 30.96 42.06 -65.93
C GLY A 755 30.65 42.67 -64.56
N LEU A 756 31.67 43.32 -64.00
CA LEU A 756 31.71 44.54 -63.17
C LEU A 756 30.94 44.66 -61.84
N SER A 757 31.69 45.10 -60.84
CA SER A 757 31.44 45.44 -59.43
C SER A 757 30.12 46.14 -59.06
N ASP A 758 29.59 45.83 -57.87
CA ASP A 758 29.65 46.76 -56.72
C ASP A 758 29.30 46.05 -55.39
N ASP A 759 29.97 46.51 -54.34
CA ASP A 759 30.21 45.88 -53.05
C ASP A 759 29.08 46.20 -52.05
N VAL A 760 28.42 45.18 -51.48
CA VAL A 760 27.57 45.31 -50.28
C VAL A 760 27.92 44.16 -49.32
N THR A 761 28.71 44.49 -48.31
CA THR A 761 29.14 43.57 -47.24
C THR A 761 28.03 43.31 -46.23
N HIS A 762 27.58 42.06 -46.10
CA HIS A 762 26.85 41.53 -44.93
C HIS A 762 27.83 40.88 -43.94
N THR A 763 27.66 41.21 -42.65
CA THR A 763 28.43 40.68 -41.50
C THR A 763 27.73 39.49 -40.84
N VAL A 764 28.52 38.48 -40.46
CA VAL A 764 28.16 37.33 -39.60
C VAL A 764 29.11 37.38 -38.40
N ASP A 765 28.60 37.36 -37.17
CA ASP A 765 29.35 37.65 -35.94
C ASP A 765 29.74 36.43 -35.08
N GLY A 766 30.98 36.51 -34.54
CA GLY A 766 31.56 35.84 -33.37
C GLY A 766 33.05 36.29 -33.22
N PRO A 767 33.69 36.42 -32.02
CA PRO A 767 33.31 36.06 -30.64
C PRO A 767 33.25 37.22 -29.61
N ILE A 768 32.52 37.00 -28.50
CA ILE A 768 32.18 37.92 -27.38
C ILE A 768 32.95 37.49 -26.10
N LEU A 769 34.13 38.03 -25.81
CA LEU A 769 35.00 37.49 -24.72
C LEU A 769 34.89 38.21 -23.35
N ASP A 770 34.55 39.51 -23.28
CA ASP A 770 34.48 40.25 -22.00
C ASP A 770 33.08 40.12 -21.31
N GLY A 771 32.00 40.02 -22.09
CA GLY A 771 30.62 39.93 -21.56
C GLY A 771 30.26 38.58 -20.95
N GLU A 772 30.70 37.46 -21.56
CA GLU A 772 30.44 36.11 -21.01
C GLU A 772 31.12 35.90 -19.65
N ILE A 773 32.31 36.48 -19.46
CA ILE A 773 33.05 36.42 -18.19
C ILE A 773 32.26 37.15 -17.10
N PHE A 774 31.74 38.34 -17.41
CA PHE A 774 30.92 39.12 -16.49
C PHE A 774 29.64 38.36 -16.08
N LEU A 775 28.88 37.84 -17.04
CA LEU A 775 27.67 37.06 -16.76
C LEU A 775 27.96 35.81 -15.93
N ARG A 776 29.11 35.17 -16.18
CA ARG A 776 29.57 34.05 -15.36
C ARG A 776 29.88 34.47 -13.93
N GLU A 777 30.50 35.62 -13.70
CA GLU A 777 30.74 36.14 -12.34
C GLU A 777 29.45 36.49 -11.62
N VAL A 778 28.47 37.08 -12.32
CA VAL A 778 27.12 37.35 -11.79
C VAL A 778 26.46 36.05 -11.33
N ALA A 779 26.46 35.01 -12.18
CA ALA A 779 25.87 33.71 -11.86
C ALA A 779 26.53 32.98 -10.67
N LEU A 780 27.77 33.34 -10.33
CA LEU A 780 28.53 32.77 -9.20
C LEU A 780 28.44 33.60 -7.91
N SER A 781 27.89 34.81 -8.00
CA SER A 781 27.77 35.77 -6.90
C SER A 781 26.38 35.73 -6.25
N PRO A 782 26.20 36.33 -5.06
CA PRO A 782 24.87 36.57 -4.51
C PRO A 782 24.06 37.49 -5.44
N VAL A 783 22.86 37.05 -5.81
CA VAL A 783 21.96 37.78 -6.72
C VAL A 783 20.68 38.19 -6.02
N ARG A 784 20.11 39.30 -6.48
CA ARG A 784 18.78 39.81 -6.14
C ARG A 784 18.03 40.11 -7.44
N TRP A 785 16.73 39.84 -7.48
CA TRP A 785 15.87 40.27 -8.58
C TRP A 785 15.21 41.61 -8.24
N GLY A 786 15.20 42.54 -9.18
CA GLY A 786 14.58 43.85 -9.01
C GLY A 786 14.93 44.78 -10.17
N VAL A 787 14.83 46.07 -9.93
CA VAL A 787 15.12 47.09 -10.93
C VAL A 787 16.64 47.29 -11.03
N VAL A 788 17.15 47.10 -12.24
CA VAL A 788 18.56 47.27 -12.61
C VAL A 788 18.67 48.44 -13.59
N LYS A 789 19.67 49.31 -13.38
CA LYS A 789 19.97 50.41 -14.29
C LYS A 789 20.68 49.87 -15.54
N THR A 790 20.21 50.23 -16.73
CA THR A 790 20.79 49.78 -18.01
C THR A 790 21.80 50.78 -18.59
N SER A 791 22.75 50.28 -19.38
CA SER A 791 23.71 51.07 -20.15
C SER A 791 23.07 51.69 -21.41
N ALA A 792 23.68 52.74 -21.98
CA ALA A 792 23.18 53.40 -23.19
C ALA A 792 23.24 52.48 -24.43
N SER A 793 24.14 51.49 -24.46
CA SER A 793 24.20 50.45 -25.50
C SER A 793 23.00 49.50 -25.47
N TRP A 794 22.51 49.12 -24.28
CA TRP A 794 21.30 48.30 -24.11
C TRP A 794 20.05 49.00 -24.66
N LYS A 795 19.94 50.31 -24.39
CA LYS A 795 18.84 51.17 -24.90
C LYS A 795 18.75 51.16 -26.41
N LYS A 796 19.89 51.21 -27.10
CA LYS A 796 19.96 51.27 -28.57
C LYS A 796 19.51 49.98 -29.26
N MET A 797 19.57 48.85 -28.54
CA MET A 797 19.25 47.53 -29.07
C MET A 797 17.79 47.12 -28.82
N HIS A 798 17.13 47.69 -27.81
CA HIS A 798 15.79 47.25 -27.38
C HIS A 798 14.72 48.36 -27.35
N ILE A 799 15.10 49.65 -27.46
CA ILE A 799 14.13 50.75 -27.28
C ILE A 799 14.34 51.90 -28.27
N ASN A 800 13.28 52.24 -29.02
CA ASN A 800 13.24 53.36 -29.96
C ASN A 800 12.72 54.65 -29.28
N LEU A 801 13.32 55.05 -28.14
CA LEU A 801 12.85 56.21 -27.35
C LEU A 801 13.47 57.52 -27.84
N SER A 802 12.65 58.58 -27.77
CA SER A 802 12.90 59.92 -28.32
C SER A 802 13.87 60.79 -27.49
N ASN A 803 14.35 60.32 -26.32
CA ASN A 803 15.17 61.11 -25.41
C ASN A 803 16.46 60.36 -24.99
N PRO A 804 17.65 60.80 -25.45
CA PRO A 804 18.92 60.09 -25.23
C PRO A 804 19.44 60.12 -23.77
N ASN A 805 18.85 60.94 -22.89
CA ASN A 805 19.30 61.12 -21.51
C ASN A 805 18.47 60.35 -20.45
N GLU A 806 17.42 59.62 -20.83
CA GLU A 806 16.54 58.93 -19.88
C GLU A 806 17.14 57.58 -19.46
N ILE A 807 17.38 57.36 -18.16
CA ILE A 807 17.87 56.08 -17.63
C ILE A 807 16.75 55.05 -17.80
N VAL A 808 17.03 53.99 -18.56
CA VAL A 808 16.06 52.91 -18.77
C VAL A 808 16.22 51.90 -17.65
N GLU A 809 15.15 51.69 -16.92
CA GLU A 809 15.05 50.73 -15.82
C GLU A 809 14.55 49.39 -16.37
N HIS A 810 15.30 48.31 -16.11
CA HIS A 810 14.96 46.96 -16.55
C HIS A 810 14.84 46.03 -15.33
N LEU A 811 13.91 45.07 -15.38
CA LEU A 811 13.73 44.09 -14.31
C LEU A 811 14.53 42.82 -14.57
N SER A 812 15.53 42.56 -13.73
CA SER A 812 16.40 41.40 -13.90
C SER A 812 17.08 40.98 -12.60
N PHE A 813 17.73 39.82 -12.64
CA PHE A 813 18.72 39.46 -11.62
C PHE A 813 19.95 40.38 -11.72
N GLY A 814 20.47 40.80 -10.58
CA GLY A 814 21.71 41.57 -10.49
C GLY A 814 22.47 41.28 -9.19
N THR A 815 23.75 41.64 -9.17
CA THR A 815 24.60 41.64 -7.98
C THR A 815 24.57 43.00 -7.28
N GLU A 816 25.26 43.16 -6.15
CA GLU A 816 25.37 44.45 -5.45
C GLU A 816 25.92 45.58 -6.35
N LEU A 817 26.75 45.24 -7.35
CA LEU A 817 27.27 46.19 -8.34
C LEU A 817 26.18 46.86 -9.20
N HIS A 818 25.02 46.22 -9.31
CA HIS A 818 23.90 46.68 -10.14
C HIS A 818 22.95 47.62 -9.38
N GLU A 819 23.22 47.91 -8.11
CA GLU A 819 22.37 48.75 -7.25
C GLU A 819 20.88 48.35 -7.29
N VAL A 820 20.60 47.03 -7.25
CA VAL A 820 19.25 46.49 -7.46
C VAL A 820 18.24 47.06 -6.45
N THR A 821 17.19 47.72 -6.94
CA THR A 821 16.10 48.31 -6.13
C THR A 821 14.77 47.56 -6.28
N ASP A 822 13.81 47.83 -5.39
CA ASP A 822 12.48 47.20 -5.48
C ASP A 822 11.66 47.78 -6.64
N PRO A 823 10.90 46.95 -7.39
CA PRO A 823 9.98 47.42 -8.42
C PRO A 823 8.90 48.31 -7.84
N ILE A 824 8.54 49.35 -8.59
CA ILE A 824 7.45 50.28 -8.26
C ILE A 824 6.15 49.71 -8.84
N PRO A 825 5.15 49.38 -8.00
CA PRO A 825 3.87 48.87 -8.47
C PRO A 825 3.20 49.84 -9.44
N GLY A 826 2.71 49.34 -10.58
CA GLY A 826 2.07 50.17 -11.61
C GLY A 826 3.04 50.94 -12.52
N HIS A 827 4.36 50.86 -12.29
CA HIS A 827 5.35 51.39 -13.22
C HIS A 827 5.57 50.41 -14.38
N TRP A 828 5.86 50.97 -15.56
CA TRP A 828 6.15 50.21 -16.77
C TRP A 828 7.65 49.95 -16.82
N TYR A 829 8.02 48.70 -17.05
CA TYR A 829 9.39 48.29 -17.26
C TYR A 829 9.51 47.71 -18.67
N THR A 830 10.59 48.06 -19.35
CA THR A 830 10.95 47.56 -20.69
C THR A 830 11.98 46.46 -20.57
#